data_AF-A0A5Q4FZP2-F1
#
_entry.id   AF-A0A5Q4FZP2-F1
#
_cell.length_a   1.000
_cell.length_b   1.000
_cell.length_c   1.000
_cell.angle_alpha   90.00
_cell.angle_beta   90.00
_cell.angle_gamma   90.00
#
_symmetry.space_group_name_H-M   'P 1'
#
loop_
_entity.id
_entity.type
_entity.pdbx_description
1 polymer ?
#
loop_
_entity_poly.entity_id
_entity_poly.type
_entity_poly.pdbx_seq_one_letter_code
_entity_poly.pdbx_strand_id
1 'polypeptide(L)'
;MSSDPDHVTEPYDDVDDGDDPLDAEVHPFDGFVLAIDGPAGSGKSTVARAVADALGIEHVDTGALYRAAALACLRAGVDLADEAVCGEVAAAASIRRIDDRTLLDGDDVEDEIRQDQVTAAVSQVAAHPAVRRALVPAQRRAVEPDGGVVEGRDIGTVVLPDADLKIFLTASVSTRARRRGEQLGRDDLDVLARDIVDRDAADSTREFAPLVMAADATEIDTTDLNVDDVIAAIVDAAIEVRLGPELPELDPVTARRSLPRLAIVGRPNVGKSTLVNRIIGHRVAIVEEKPGVTRDRTEHLAEWLGRDFLVIDTGGWEHGARGMAARIVEQAEAAIADADVVLFVVDGTLGALEDDERYARTLRKSGIPTILVANKIDGDRQEALVHDLYTLGLGAAMPVSALHGRGVGDVLAAAMESLPPPAGPAPDDGGVPRVAIVGKPNVGKSSLFNQLLGEERSIVDPVAHTTRDAVDTMVEIDGRPWTFVDTAGMRRRYRHGEDTELYSVDRTRWAIEAADLVLFVIDASEPLGEQDQRLAALLRDAGRGIVLVCNKWDLVDEDRRLDLDRELDRLLSFAAWAPRVNISAHSGRGIRRLLPQLLTIWDNYGRRVPTRELNQLLADATAQHAPPRRGQKQLRIRYATQPEVRPPRFVLFSNGSLPDGYLRYLERILREHYDFTGVPLLLDDRPRAPRGPGSRRPRR
;
A
#
# COMPACT_ATOMS: atom_id res chain seq x y z
N MET A 1 65.07 -38.07 -0.53
CA MET A 1 63.88 -38.94 -0.41
C MET A 1 62.90 -38.18 0.47
N SER A 2 61.87 -37.59 -0.15
CA SER A 2 60.43 -37.91 0.09
C SER A 2 59.92 -37.19 1.35
N SER A 3 58.80 -36.49 1.43
CA SER A 3 57.67 -36.10 0.57
C SER A 3 56.71 -35.34 1.50
N ASP A 4 56.03 -34.31 1.01
CA ASP A 4 54.75 -33.79 1.53
C ASP A 4 53.64 -34.90 1.49
N PRO A 5 52.38 -34.68 1.95
CA PRO A 5 51.82 -34.04 3.15
C PRO A 5 50.65 -34.91 3.76
N ASP A 6 49.72 -34.27 4.51
CA ASP A 6 48.36 -34.72 4.94
C ASP A 6 48.22 -35.59 6.21
N HIS A 7 47.55 -35.10 7.26
CA HIS A 7 46.08 -35.23 7.41
C HIS A 7 45.51 -34.73 8.77
N VAL A 8 44.41 -33.98 8.64
CA VAL A 8 43.20 -33.83 9.48
C VAL A 8 43.27 -33.27 10.91
N THR A 9 42.69 -32.08 11.06
CA THR A 9 41.82 -31.72 12.20
C THR A 9 40.46 -31.29 11.63
N GLU A 10 39.44 -32.11 11.84
CA GLU A 10 38.02 -31.71 11.69
C GLU A 10 37.61 -30.80 12.84
N PRO A 11 36.68 -29.87 12.59
CA PRO A 11 35.47 -29.89 13.38
C PRO A 11 34.18 -29.62 12.58
N TYR A 12 33.17 -30.42 12.90
CA TYR A 12 31.73 -30.16 12.90
C TYR A 12 31.05 -29.79 11.57
N ASP A 13 30.24 -30.76 11.14
CA ASP A 13 29.33 -30.80 10.01
C ASP A 13 28.41 -29.58 9.87
N ASP A 14 28.43 -29.05 8.65
CA ASP A 14 27.34 -28.51 7.83
C ASP A 14 25.97 -28.40 8.52
N VAL A 15 25.61 -27.17 8.88
CA VAL A 15 24.21 -26.74 8.80
C VAL A 15 24.07 -26.06 7.43
N ASP A 16 23.46 -26.83 6.54
CA ASP A 16 22.84 -26.44 5.29
C ASP A 16 22.14 -25.07 5.46
N ASP A 17 22.77 -24.00 4.96
CA ASP A 17 22.11 -22.71 4.69
C ASP A 17 21.10 -22.97 3.58
N GLY A 18 19.95 -23.53 3.99
CA GLY A 18 18.77 -23.64 3.15
C GLY A 18 18.35 -22.25 2.75
N ASP A 19 18.67 -21.88 1.51
CA ASP A 19 17.95 -20.88 0.73
C ASP A 19 16.44 -21.16 0.91
N ASP A 20 15.79 -20.41 1.79
CA ASP A 20 14.33 -20.38 1.89
C ASP A 20 13.81 -19.58 0.68
N PRO A 21 13.14 -20.20 -0.31
CA PRO A 21 12.80 -19.54 -1.56
C PRO A 21 11.49 -18.74 -1.49
N LEU A 22 11.09 -18.23 -0.31
CA LEU A 22 9.75 -17.70 -0.07
C LEU A 22 9.62 -16.19 0.18
N ASP A 23 10.65 -15.37 -0.05
CA ASP A 23 10.52 -13.89 0.01
C ASP A 23 11.22 -13.16 -1.16
N ALA A 24 10.91 -13.55 -2.41
CA ALA A 24 11.20 -12.68 -3.55
C ALA A 24 10.09 -11.63 -3.66
N GLU A 25 10.23 -10.49 -2.98
CA GLU A 25 9.35 -9.34 -3.19
C GLU A 25 9.30 -8.99 -4.68
N VAL A 26 8.12 -9.17 -5.30
CA VAL A 26 7.88 -8.83 -6.71
C VAL A 26 8.02 -7.32 -6.86
N HIS A 27 8.86 -6.88 -7.78
CA HIS A 27 9.07 -5.46 -7.99
C HIS A 27 7.81 -4.87 -8.66
N PRO A 28 7.31 -3.70 -8.21
CA PRO A 28 5.98 -3.20 -8.61
C PRO A 28 5.80 -2.99 -10.12
N PHE A 29 6.90 -2.75 -10.83
CA PHE A 29 6.92 -2.58 -12.28
C PHE A 29 7.37 -3.83 -13.06
N ASP A 30 7.43 -5.00 -12.44
CA ASP A 30 7.73 -6.24 -13.17
C ASP A 30 6.68 -6.50 -14.26
N GLY A 31 7.15 -6.71 -15.49
CA GLY A 31 6.29 -6.86 -16.67
C GLY A 31 5.65 -5.58 -17.19
N PHE A 32 5.92 -4.41 -16.58
CA PHE A 32 5.35 -3.13 -17.00
C PHE A 32 5.98 -2.63 -18.30
N VAL A 33 5.16 -2.22 -19.26
CA VAL A 33 5.59 -1.74 -20.58
C VAL A 33 5.25 -0.26 -20.75
N LEU A 34 6.29 0.56 -20.83
CA LEU A 34 6.17 2.00 -21.09
C LEU A 34 6.70 2.32 -22.50
N ALA A 35 5.83 2.74 -23.40
CA ALA A 35 6.21 3.19 -24.73
C ALA A 35 6.50 4.71 -24.75
N ILE A 36 7.65 5.11 -25.29
CA ILE A 36 8.00 6.54 -25.47
C ILE A 36 8.29 6.81 -26.96
N ASP A 37 7.37 7.52 -27.60
CA ASP A 37 7.46 7.93 -29.00
C ASP A 37 7.71 9.44 -29.16
N GLY A 38 8.08 9.86 -30.36
CA GLY A 38 8.24 11.27 -30.71
C GLY A 38 9.27 11.53 -31.82
N PRO A 39 9.34 12.76 -32.34
CA PRO A 39 10.20 13.13 -33.46
C PRO A 39 11.69 13.23 -33.08
N ALA A 40 12.57 13.33 -34.07
CA ALA A 40 14.01 13.42 -33.82
C ALA A 40 14.34 14.66 -32.97
N GLY A 41 15.22 14.51 -31.97
CA GLY A 41 15.66 15.62 -31.12
C GLY A 41 14.73 16.00 -29.96
N SER A 42 13.61 15.29 -29.76
CA SER A 42 12.70 15.54 -28.62
C SER A 42 13.25 15.10 -27.25
N GLY A 43 14.36 14.37 -27.20
CA GLY A 43 15.01 13.94 -25.94
C GLY A 43 14.67 12.52 -25.47
N LYS A 44 13.92 11.74 -26.28
CA LYS A 44 13.47 10.37 -25.99
C LYS A 44 14.53 9.48 -25.34
N SER A 45 15.70 9.31 -25.95
CA SER A 45 16.69 8.34 -25.47
C SER A 45 17.31 8.70 -24.13
N THR A 46 17.41 9.99 -23.84
CA THR A 46 17.88 10.47 -22.53
C THR A 46 16.80 10.24 -21.49
N VAL A 47 15.56 10.63 -21.79
CA VAL A 47 14.41 10.52 -20.90
C VAL A 47 14.07 9.05 -20.62
N ALA A 48 13.98 8.22 -21.65
CA ALA A 48 13.62 6.80 -21.55
C ALA A 48 14.60 6.02 -20.67
N ARG A 49 15.91 6.26 -20.82
CA ARG A 49 16.92 5.63 -19.96
C ARG A 49 16.77 6.08 -18.50
N ALA A 50 16.61 7.38 -18.26
CA ALA A 50 16.48 7.91 -16.91
C ALA A 50 15.17 7.47 -16.23
N VAL A 51 14.07 7.39 -16.97
CA VAL A 51 12.80 6.85 -16.49
C VAL A 51 12.94 5.36 -16.18
N ALA A 52 13.59 4.57 -17.03
CA ALA A 52 13.86 3.16 -16.76
C ALA A 52 14.68 2.97 -15.47
N ASP A 53 15.72 3.78 -15.28
CA ASP A 53 16.55 3.78 -14.07
C ASP A 53 15.76 4.14 -12.82
N ALA A 54 14.90 5.17 -12.91
CA ALA A 54 14.03 5.64 -11.82
C ALA A 54 12.99 4.57 -11.43
N LEU A 55 12.36 3.96 -12.42
CA LEU A 55 11.37 2.89 -12.23
C LEU A 55 12.01 1.54 -11.91
N GLY A 56 13.33 1.38 -12.09
CA GLY A 56 14.03 0.12 -11.82
C GLY A 56 13.83 -1.00 -12.86
N ILE A 57 13.29 -0.67 -14.04
CA ILE A 57 13.02 -1.60 -15.16
C ILE A 57 14.04 -1.45 -16.30
N GLU A 58 13.97 -2.30 -17.33
CA GLU A 58 14.93 -2.28 -18.45
C GLU A 58 14.61 -1.18 -19.47
N HIS A 59 15.65 -0.58 -20.06
CA HIS A 59 15.53 0.35 -21.18
C HIS A 59 15.78 -0.39 -22.50
N VAL A 60 14.84 -0.29 -23.44
CA VAL A 60 14.90 -0.97 -24.74
C VAL A 60 15.06 0.06 -25.86
N ASP A 61 16.30 0.23 -26.33
CA ASP A 61 16.63 1.03 -27.53
C ASP A 61 16.26 0.26 -28.80
N THR A 62 15.07 0.50 -29.35
CA THR A 62 14.66 -0.13 -30.60
C THR A 62 15.42 0.40 -31.82
N GLY A 63 16.03 1.57 -31.73
CA GLY A 63 16.90 2.13 -32.76
C GLY A 63 18.14 1.28 -33.00
N ALA A 64 18.63 0.56 -31.99
CA ALA A 64 19.73 -0.39 -32.13
C ALA A 64 19.37 -1.56 -33.07
N LEU A 65 18.11 -2.03 -33.04
CA LEU A 65 17.63 -3.11 -33.91
C LEU A 65 17.56 -2.68 -35.38
N TYR A 66 17.13 -1.44 -35.64
CA TYR A 66 17.18 -0.87 -36.99
C TYR A 66 18.62 -0.70 -37.49
N ARG A 67 19.55 -0.29 -36.62
CA ARG A 67 20.98 -0.20 -36.98
C ARG A 67 21.58 -1.58 -37.25
N ALA A 68 21.18 -2.62 -36.51
CA ALA A 68 21.57 -4.00 -36.80
C ALA A 68 21.03 -4.49 -38.15
N ALA A 69 19.78 -4.16 -38.51
CA ALA A 69 19.24 -4.48 -39.84
C ALA A 69 19.98 -3.74 -40.96
N ALA A 70 20.32 -2.46 -40.76
CA ALA A 70 21.14 -1.71 -41.70
C ALA A 70 22.54 -2.32 -41.84
N LEU A 71 23.16 -2.74 -40.74
CA LEU A 71 24.42 -3.46 -40.75
C LEU A 71 24.33 -4.78 -41.51
N ALA A 72 23.24 -5.54 -41.33
CA ALA A 72 23.00 -6.78 -42.07
C ALA A 72 22.92 -6.53 -43.58
N CYS A 73 22.22 -5.48 -44.01
CA CYS A 73 22.14 -5.09 -45.42
C CYS A 73 23.53 -4.69 -45.96
N LEU A 74 24.30 -3.91 -45.20
CA LEU A 74 25.66 -3.53 -45.57
C LEU A 74 26.60 -4.74 -45.68
N ARG A 75 26.54 -5.68 -44.74
CA ARG A 75 27.33 -6.93 -44.76
C ARG A 75 26.95 -7.83 -45.93
N ALA A 76 25.67 -7.85 -46.31
CA ALA A 76 25.19 -8.58 -47.48
C ALA A 76 25.54 -7.88 -48.83
N GLY A 77 26.00 -6.62 -48.80
CA GLY A 77 26.36 -5.86 -49.99
C GLY A 77 25.18 -5.53 -50.90
N VAL A 78 23.97 -5.41 -50.34
CA VAL A 78 22.75 -5.15 -51.11
C VAL A 78 22.54 -3.66 -51.36
N ASP A 79 21.78 -3.33 -52.40
CA ASP A 79 21.36 -1.95 -52.64
C ASP A 79 20.33 -1.52 -51.58
N LEU A 80 20.69 -0.52 -50.77
CA LEU A 80 19.83 0.00 -49.71
C LEU A 80 18.57 0.70 -50.24
N ALA A 81 18.49 1.00 -51.54
CA ALA A 81 17.28 1.54 -52.18
C ALA A 81 16.24 0.45 -52.51
N ASP A 82 16.64 -0.83 -52.56
CA ASP A 82 15.75 -1.93 -52.89
C ASP A 82 15.00 -2.43 -51.64
N GLU A 83 13.72 -2.08 -51.53
CA GLU A 83 12.86 -2.48 -50.42
C GLU A 83 12.77 -3.99 -50.26
N ALA A 84 12.59 -4.73 -51.36
CA ALA A 84 12.33 -6.15 -51.33
C ALA A 84 13.56 -6.91 -50.80
N VAL A 85 14.74 -6.56 -51.33
CA VAL A 85 16.00 -7.18 -50.93
C VAL A 85 16.36 -6.81 -49.49
N CYS A 86 16.21 -5.55 -49.09
CA CYS A 86 16.45 -5.14 -47.71
C CYS A 86 15.50 -5.84 -46.74
N GLY A 87 14.23 -6.01 -47.12
CA GLY A 87 13.23 -6.72 -46.34
C GLY A 87 13.57 -8.20 -46.14
N GLU A 88 14.02 -8.88 -47.20
CA GLU A 88 14.48 -10.27 -47.14
C GLU A 88 15.69 -10.44 -46.22
N VAL A 89 16.70 -9.57 -46.33
CA VAL A 89 17.88 -9.59 -45.47
C VAL A 89 17.50 -9.36 -44.00
N ALA A 90 16.65 -8.36 -43.73
CA ALA A 90 16.20 -8.08 -42.37
C ALA A 90 15.37 -9.24 -41.77
N ALA A 91 14.57 -9.93 -42.58
CA ALA A 91 13.78 -11.09 -42.15
C ALA A 91 14.63 -12.34 -41.92
N ALA A 92 15.71 -12.52 -42.68
CA ALA A 92 16.64 -13.64 -42.52
C ALA A 92 17.60 -13.45 -41.33
N ALA A 93 17.94 -12.20 -40.99
CA ALA A 93 18.85 -11.87 -39.91
C ALA A 93 18.28 -12.21 -38.52
N SER A 94 19.05 -12.91 -37.70
CA SER A 94 18.71 -13.14 -36.28
C SER A 94 19.20 -11.96 -35.42
N ILE A 95 18.34 -10.95 -35.28
CA ILE A 95 18.62 -9.77 -34.44
C ILE A 95 18.01 -9.96 -33.04
N ARG A 96 18.83 -9.80 -31.99
CA ARG A 96 18.42 -9.87 -30.59
C ARG A 96 19.07 -8.76 -29.78
N ARG A 97 18.38 -8.22 -28.78
CA ARG A 97 18.96 -7.31 -27.78
C ARG A 97 18.88 -7.97 -26.40
N ILE A 98 19.98 -7.98 -25.66
CA ILE A 98 20.11 -8.62 -24.35
C ILE A 98 21.02 -7.74 -23.49
N ASP A 99 20.57 -7.29 -22.31
CA ASP A 99 21.38 -6.53 -21.34
C ASP A 99 22.17 -5.38 -22.01
N ASP A 100 21.46 -4.54 -22.77
CA ASP A 100 22.02 -3.43 -23.57
C ASP A 100 22.98 -3.79 -24.73
N ARG A 101 23.16 -5.07 -25.05
CA ARG A 101 23.99 -5.54 -26.18
C ARG A 101 23.13 -6.01 -27.33
N THR A 102 23.49 -5.62 -28.55
CA THR A 102 22.84 -6.05 -29.79
C THR A 102 23.62 -7.19 -30.42
N LEU A 103 22.94 -8.32 -30.62
CA LEU A 103 23.46 -9.49 -31.32
C LEU A 103 22.85 -9.55 -32.73
N LEU A 104 23.70 -9.67 -33.74
CA LEU A 104 23.33 -9.93 -35.13
C LEU A 104 23.90 -11.30 -35.53
N ASP A 105 23.03 -12.26 -35.81
CA ASP A 105 23.40 -13.64 -36.17
C ASP A 105 24.28 -14.35 -35.13
N GLY A 106 24.20 -13.90 -33.87
CA GLY A 106 24.98 -14.41 -32.74
C GLY A 106 26.23 -13.60 -32.41
N ASP A 107 26.66 -12.71 -33.30
CA ASP A 107 27.79 -11.81 -33.08
C ASP A 107 27.36 -10.57 -32.32
N ASP A 108 28.16 -10.17 -31.33
CA ASP A 108 28.00 -8.91 -30.63
C ASP A 108 28.47 -7.75 -31.50
N VAL A 109 27.51 -6.96 -31.97
CA VAL A 109 27.72 -5.86 -32.92
C VAL A 109 27.50 -4.49 -32.29
N GLU A 110 27.43 -4.39 -30.97
CA GLU A 110 27.06 -3.17 -30.26
C GLU A 110 27.93 -1.95 -30.67
N ASP A 111 29.23 -2.14 -30.84
CA ASP A 111 30.12 -1.06 -31.28
C ASP A 111 30.03 -0.79 -32.80
N GLU A 112 29.83 -1.83 -33.60
CA GLU A 112 29.76 -1.74 -35.07
C GLU A 112 28.50 -1.01 -35.54
N ILE A 113 27.36 -1.26 -34.89
CA ILE A 113 26.10 -0.58 -35.23
C ILE A 113 26.14 0.92 -34.97
N ARG A 114 27.12 1.43 -34.22
CA ARG A 114 27.29 2.87 -33.93
C ARG A 114 28.25 3.59 -34.88
N GLN A 115 28.87 2.87 -35.80
CA GLN A 115 29.79 3.49 -36.76
C GLN A 115 29.04 4.42 -37.73
N ASP A 116 29.76 5.42 -38.25
CA ASP A 116 29.20 6.46 -39.13
C ASP A 116 28.52 5.87 -40.37
N GLN A 117 29.10 4.80 -40.94
CA GLN A 117 28.56 4.13 -42.12
C GLN A 117 27.16 3.53 -41.85
N VAL A 118 26.96 2.90 -40.69
CA VAL A 118 25.66 2.34 -40.28
C VAL A 118 24.68 3.47 -39.96
N THR A 119 25.15 4.51 -39.27
CA THR A 119 24.35 5.68 -38.92
C THR A 119 23.84 6.43 -40.16
N ALA A 120 24.63 6.48 -41.22
CA ALA A 120 24.22 7.04 -42.51
C ALA A 120 23.18 6.15 -43.22
N ALA A 121 23.35 4.83 -43.17
CA ALA A 121 22.48 3.86 -43.85
C ALA A 121 21.09 3.69 -43.17
N VAL A 122 21.01 3.83 -41.85
CA VAL A 122 19.79 3.46 -41.08
C VAL A 122 18.54 4.20 -41.53
N SER A 123 18.65 5.46 -41.95
CA SER A 123 17.48 6.26 -42.34
C SER A 123 16.85 5.74 -43.64
N GLN A 124 17.67 5.26 -44.58
CA GLN A 124 17.20 4.67 -45.83
C GLN A 124 16.57 3.30 -45.58
N VAL A 125 17.24 2.45 -44.79
CA VAL A 125 16.77 1.10 -44.47
C VAL A 125 15.48 1.14 -43.64
N ALA A 126 15.37 2.04 -42.66
CA ALA A 126 14.17 2.18 -41.83
C ALA A 126 12.97 2.83 -42.54
N ALA A 127 13.18 3.39 -43.75
CA ALA A 127 12.08 3.91 -44.57
C ALA A 127 11.27 2.79 -45.24
N HIS A 128 11.87 1.60 -45.42
CA HIS A 128 11.27 0.46 -46.13
C HIS A 128 10.19 -0.26 -45.29
N PRO A 129 8.93 -0.33 -45.76
CA PRO A 129 7.86 -1.07 -45.09
C PRO A 129 8.17 -2.55 -44.83
N ALA A 130 8.84 -3.24 -45.77
CA ALA A 130 9.25 -4.63 -45.59
C ALA A 130 10.21 -4.83 -44.39
N VAL A 131 11.19 -3.94 -44.22
CA VAL A 131 12.15 -4.01 -43.10
C VAL A 131 11.47 -3.78 -41.76
N ARG A 132 10.60 -2.77 -41.66
CA ARG A 132 9.86 -2.49 -40.40
C ARG A 132 9.00 -3.68 -39.99
N ARG A 133 8.24 -4.26 -40.94
CA ARG A 133 7.45 -5.47 -40.70
C ARG A 133 8.31 -6.64 -40.22
N ALA A 134 9.50 -6.82 -40.78
CA ALA A 134 10.43 -7.87 -40.36
C ALA A 134 10.97 -7.67 -38.94
N LEU A 135 11.12 -6.41 -38.48
CA LEU A 135 11.70 -6.08 -37.17
C LEU A 135 10.71 -6.10 -36.01
N VAL A 136 9.40 -5.91 -36.24
CA VAL A 136 8.38 -5.91 -35.17
C VAL A 136 8.49 -7.13 -34.23
N PRO A 137 8.64 -8.38 -34.72
CA PRO A 137 8.80 -9.53 -33.83
C PRO A 137 10.08 -9.50 -32.99
N ALA A 138 11.16 -8.89 -33.48
CA ALA A 138 12.41 -8.75 -32.72
C ALA A 138 12.30 -7.65 -31.65
N GLN A 139 11.59 -6.56 -31.97
CA GLN A 139 11.31 -5.49 -31.02
C GLN A 139 10.44 -5.98 -29.86
N ARG A 140 9.34 -6.70 -30.13
CA ARG A 140 8.47 -7.27 -29.07
C ARG A 140 9.22 -8.26 -28.17
N ARG A 141 10.02 -9.14 -28.77
CA ARG A 141 10.87 -10.10 -28.03
C ARG A 141 11.94 -9.45 -27.16
N ALA A 142 12.32 -8.21 -27.43
CA ALA A 142 13.27 -7.47 -26.60
C ALA A 142 12.63 -6.90 -25.32
N VAL A 143 11.30 -6.96 -25.21
CA VAL A 143 10.51 -6.44 -24.08
C VAL A 143 9.95 -7.59 -23.23
N GLU A 144 9.56 -8.70 -23.86
CA GLU A 144 9.00 -9.86 -23.16
C GLU A 144 10.09 -10.75 -22.52
N PRO A 145 9.87 -11.31 -21.31
CA PRO A 145 8.68 -11.18 -20.44
C PRO A 145 8.78 -10.07 -19.38
N ASP A 146 9.94 -9.43 -19.25
CA ASP A 146 10.28 -8.62 -18.07
C ASP A 146 9.69 -7.20 -18.12
N GLY A 147 9.15 -6.78 -19.27
CA GLY A 147 8.69 -5.41 -19.50
C GLY A 147 9.86 -4.45 -19.73
N GLY A 148 9.57 -3.16 -19.83
CA GLY A 148 10.59 -2.13 -19.99
C GLY A 148 10.09 -0.80 -20.52
N VAL A 149 10.97 0.19 -20.48
CA VAL A 149 10.78 1.47 -21.16
C VAL A 149 11.33 1.35 -22.58
N VAL A 150 10.44 1.43 -23.56
CA VAL A 150 10.72 1.16 -24.96
C VAL A 150 10.61 2.45 -25.74
N GLU A 151 11.71 2.91 -26.33
CA GLU A 151 11.72 4.15 -27.09
C GLU A 151 11.70 3.92 -28.61
N GLY A 152 11.05 4.81 -29.34
CA GLY A 152 11.03 4.77 -30.80
C GLY A 152 10.20 5.88 -31.45
N ARG A 153 9.55 5.54 -32.57
CA ARG A 153 8.72 6.45 -33.37
C ARG A 153 7.29 5.96 -33.58
N ASP A 154 7.11 4.66 -33.45
CA ASP A 154 5.92 3.87 -33.77
C ASP A 154 5.69 2.77 -32.70
N ILE A 155 6.24 2.97 -31.49
CA ILE A 155 6.16 1.98 -30.42
C ILE A 155 4.72 1.83 -29.94
N GLY A 156 4.08 2.91 -29.52
CA GLY A 156 2.71 2.89 -28.99
C GLY A 156 1.64 2.67 -30.05
N THR A 157 1.96 2.78 -31.34
CA THR A 157 1.01 2.60 -32.45
C THR A 157 1.11 1.23 -33.14
N VAL A 158 2.33 0.71 -33.35
CA VAL A 158 2.56 -0.50 -34.15
C VAL A 158 3.24 -1.61 -33.35
N VAL A 159 4.33 -1.28 -32.66
CA VAL A 159 5.17 -2.30 -32.02
C VAL A 159 4.48 -2.84 -30.76
N LEU A 160 4.03 -1.98 -29.86
CA LEU A 160 3.41 -2.26 -28.57
C LEU A 160 2.12 -1.45 -28.43
N PRO A 161 1.08 -1.73 -29.25
CA PRO A 161 -0.20 -1.06 -29.15
C PRO A 161 -0.94 -1.35 -27.84
N ASP A 162 -0.51 -2.37 -27.10
CA ASP A 162 -1.07 -2.76 -25.81
C ASP A 162 -0.13 -2.39 -24.64
N ALA A 163 0.83 -1.48 -24.85
CA ALA A 163 1.69 -0.96 -23.78
C ALA A 163 0.84 -0.33 -22.66
N ASP A 164 1.22 -0.57 -21.41
CA ASP A 164 0.49 -0.10 -20.22
C ASP A 164 0.40 1.43 -20.18
N LEU A 165 1.50 2.12 -20.51
CA LEU A 165 1.55 3.57 -20.65
C LEU A 165 2.25 3.97 -21.96
N LYS A 166 1.69 4.97 -22.64
CA LYS A 166 2.22 5.53 -23.88
C LYS A 166 2.44 7.02 -23.72
N ILE A 167 3.68 7.46 -23.93
CA ILE A 167 4.09 8.85 -23.88
C ILE A 167 4.51 9.28 -25.27
N PHE A 168 4.05 10.45 -25.71
CA PHE A 168 4.49 11.10 -26.94
C PHE A 168 5.21 12.41 -26.61
N LEU A 169 6.53 12.44 -26.82
CA LEU A 169 7.34 13.62 -26.52
C LEU A 169 7.37 14.58 -27.70
N THR A 170 6.97 15.83 -27.49
CA THR A 170 7.08 16.91 -28.48
C THR A 170 8.08 17.98 -28.04
N ALA A 171 8.51 18.80 -29.00
CA ALA A 171 9.31 20.00 -28.76
C ALA A 171 9.34 20.88 -30.02
N SER A 172 9.47 22.19 -29.83
CA SER A 172 9.64 23.14 -30.92
C SER A 172 10.83 22.79 -31.82
N VAL A 173 10.72 23.08 -33.12
CA VAL A 173 11.77 22.78 -34.10
C VAL A 173 13.09 23.48 -33.72
N SER A 174 13.02 24.72 -33.23
CA SER A 174 14.20 25.47 -32.78
C SER A 174 14.88 24.80 -31.57
N THR A 175 14.11 24.33 -30.58
CA THR A 175 14.66 23.60 -29.43
C THR A 175 15.32 22.28 -29.87
N ARG A 176 14.68 21.54 -30.79
CA ARG A 176 15.22 20.28 -31.32
C ARG A 176 16.48 20.51 -32.17
N ALA A 177 16.52 21.56 -32.98
CA ALA A 177 17.69 21.94 -33.76
C ALA A 177 18.87 22.33 -32.85
N ARG A 178 18.62 23.10 -31.79
CA ARG A 178 19.64 23.45 -30.79
C ARG A 178 20.22 22.22 -30.09
N ARG A 179 19.36 21.35 -29.54
CA ARG A 179 19.77 20.09 -28.89
C ARG A 179 20.59 19.21 -29.85
N ARG A 180 20.21 19.17 -31.13
CA ARG A 180 20.90 18.40 -32.17
C ARG A 180 22.24 19.02 -32.57
N GLY A 181 22.32 20.34 -32.63
CA GLY A 181 23.56 21.09 -32.89
C GLY A 181 24.60 20.82 -31.81
N GLU A 182 24.19 20.88 -30.54
CA GLU A 182 25.04 20.55 -29.39
C GLU A 182 25.58 19.11 -29.45
N GLN A 183 24.73 18.12 -29.80
CA GLN A 183 25.14 16.73 -29.95
C GLN A 183 26.14 16.49 -31.08
N LEU A 184 26.02 17.25 -32.17
CA LEU A 184 26.86 17.09 -33.37
C LEU A 184 28.07 18.03 -33.38
N GLY A 185 28.20 18.94 -32.40
CA GLY A 185 29.18 20.01 -32.42
C GLY A 185 29.01 20.96 -33.61
N ARG A 186 27.76 21.25 -34.00
CA ARG A 186 27.38 22.07 -35.16
C ARG A 186 26.57 23.30 -34.73
N ASP A 187 26.92 24.45 -35.28
CA ASP A 187 26.30 25.74 -34.95
C ASP A 187 25.28 26.22 -36.01
N ASP A 188 25.10 25.48 -37.11
CA ASP A 188 24.22 25.85 -38.23
C ASP A 188 22.76 25.44 -37.99
N LEU A 189 22.15 26.05 -36.97
CA LEU A 189 20.83 25.70 -36.46
C LEU A 189 19.70 25.80 -37.51
N ASP A 190 19.78 26.75 -38.46
CA ASP A 190 18.76 26.89 -39.52
C ASP A 190 18.77 25.72 -40.51
N VAL A 191 19.94 25.17 -40.80
CA VAL A 191 20.08 23.99 -41.68
C VAL A 191 19.56 22.76 -40.94
N LEU A 192 20.00 22.58 -39.69
CA LEU A 192 19.53 21.49 -38.84
C LEU A 192 18.01 21.53 -38.63
N ALA A 193 17.42 22.71 -38.48
CA ALA A 193 15.98 22.88 -38.36
C ALA A 193 15.23 22.41 -39.62
N ARG A 194 15.73 22.74 -40.82
CA ARG A 194 15.15 22.27 -42.09
C ARG A 194 15.29 20.76 -42.23
N ASP A 195 16.47 20.22 -41.98
CA ASP A 195 16.72 18.77 -42.03
C ASP A 195 15.79 18.00 -41.07
N ILE A 196 15.52 18.57 -39.88
CA ILE A 196 14.58 18.01 -38.91
C ILE A 196 13.15 18.03 -39.45
N VAL A 197 12.70 19.15 -40.02
CA VAL A 197 11.34 19.28 -40.57
C VAL A 197 11.13 18.34 -41.74
N ASP A 198 12.08 18.27 -42.67
CA ASP A 198 12.01 17.38 -43.84
C ASP A 198 11.96 15.92 -43.40
N ARG A 199 12.73 15.57 -42.36
CA ARG A 199 12.72 14.23 -41.78
C ARG A 199 11.40 13.90 -41.09
N ASP A 200 10.84 14.82 -40.30
CA ASP A 200 9.56 14.60 -39.61
C ASP A 200 8.41 14.45 -40.62
N ALA A 201 8.42 15.24 -41.71
CA ALA A 201 7.47 15.08 -42.80
C ALA A 201 7.60 13.70 -43.47
N ALA A 202 8.84 13.27 -43.74
CA ALA A 202 9.10 11.95 -44.32
C ALA A 202 8.79 10.78 -43.36
N ASP A 203 8.85 10.98 -42.04
CA ASP A 203 8.52 9.98 -41.03
C ASP A 203 6.99 9.88 -40.80
N SER A 204 6.28 11.01 -40.84
CA SER A 204 4.82 11.08 -40.60
C SER A 204 3.96 10.71 -41.81
N THR A 205 4.49 10.83 -43.03
CA THR A 205 3.76 10.53 -44.28
C THR A 205 4.03 9.11 -44.83
N ARG A 206 4.70 8.24 -44.07
CA ARG A 206 5.02 6.87 -44.51
C ARG A 206 3.77 6.00 -44.66
N GLU A 207 3.82 5.09 -45.63
CA GLU A 207 2.76 4.11 -45.86
C GLU A 207 2.62 3.12 -44.68
N PHE A 208 3.74 2.72 -44.07
CA PHE A 208 3.75 1.80 -42.94
C PHE A 208 4.48 2.39 -41.73
N ALA A 209 3.83 2.27 -40.56
CA ALA A 209 4.29 2.77 -39.27
C ALA A 209 4.72 4.26 -39.30
N PRO A 210 3.78 5.16 -39.66
CA PRO A 210 4.04 6.60 -39.66
C PRO A 210 4.26 7.12 -38.23
N LEU A 211 5.07 8.15 -38.09
CA LEU A 211 5.21 8.88 -36.83
C LEU A 211 3.92 9.64 -36.53
N VAL A 212 3.05 9.02 -35.74
CA VAL A 212 1.77 9.56 -35.29
C VAL A 212 1.61 9.23 -33.81
N MET A 213 1.05 10.15 -33.05
CA MET A 213 0.69 9.92 -31.66
C MET A 213 -0.42 8.86 -31.58
N ALA A 214 -0.23 7.84 -30.73
CA ALA A 214 -1.29 6.87 -30.46
C ALA A 214 -2.50 7.56 -29.81
N ALA A 215 -3.70 7.05 -30.06
CA ALA A 215 -4.94 7.71 -29.61
C ALA A 215 -5.05 7.83 -28.08
N ASP A 216 -4.41 6.93 -27.36
CA ASP A 216 -4.34 6.84 -25.90
C ASP A 216 -2.98 7.28 -25.34
N ALA A 217 -2.12 7.90 -26.14
CA ALA A 217 -0.84 8.43 -25.65
C ALA A 217 -1.01 9.80 -24.98
N THR A 218 -0.28 9.99 -23.89
CA THR A 218 -0.14 11.29 -23.22
C THR A 218 0.95 12.10 -23.91
N GLU A 219 0.60 13.29 -24.40
CA GLU A 219 1.58 14.23 -24.98
C GLU A 219 2.32 15.00 -23.87
N ILE A 220 3.65 15.08 -23.97
CA ILE A 220 4.47 15.94 -23.12
C ILE A 220 5.33 16.85 -24.02
N ASP A 221 5.03 18.16 -23.99
CA ASP A 221 5.83 19.17 -24.66
C ASP A 221 7.07 19.52 -23.83
N THR A 222 8.24 19.15 -24.35
CA THR A 222 9.54 19.34 -23.70
C THR A 222 10.23 20.65 -24.07
N THR A 223 9.52 21.60 -24.72
CA THR A 223 10.10 22.85 -25.23
C THR A 223 10.74 23.70 -24.14
N ASP A 224 10.02 23.93 -23.04
CA ASP A 224 10.43 24.78 -21.92
C ASP A 224 10.69 23.98 -20.62
N LEU A 225 10.59 22.65 -20.69
CA LEU A 225 10.88 21.76 -19.56
C LEU A 225 12.35 21.36 -19.54
N ASN A 226 12.93 21.30 -18.35
CA ASN A 226 14.21 20.62 -18.17
C ASN A 226 14.00 19.09 -18.19
N VAL A 227 15.09 18.33 -18.33
CA VAL A 227 15.01 16.87 -18.46
C VAL A 227 14.44 16.22 -17.20
N ASP A 228 14.74 16.75 -16.02
CA ASP A 228 14.27 16.20 -14.74
C ASP A 228 12.76 16.37 -14.56
N ASP A 229 12.19 17.49 -15.00
CA ASP A 229 10.75 17.74 -14.97
C ASP A 229 10.01 16.76 -15.89
N VAL A 230 10.58 16.47 -17.07
CA VAL A 230 10.02 15.48 -18.01
C VAL A 230 10.10 14.08 -17.43
N ILE A 231 11.22 13.70 -16.79
CA ILE A 231 11.36 12.42 -16.12
C ILE A 231 10.32 12.28 -15.01
N ALA A 232 10.18 13.30 -14.16
CA ALA A 232 9.22 13.29 -13.06
C ALA A 232 7.79 13.11 -13.57
N ALA A 233 7.38 13.87 -14.59
CA ALA A 233 6.04 13.74 -15.18
C ALA A 233 5.76 12.33 -15.71
N ILE A 234 6.73 11.69 -16.36
CA ILE A 234 6.56 10.34 -16.90
C ILE A 234 6.57 9.28 -15.79
N VAL A 235 7.44 9.42 -14.78
CA VAL A 235 7.49 8.50 -13.64
C VAL A 235 6.21 8.59 -12.82
N ASP A 236 5.72 9.81 -12.56
CA ASP A 236 4.45 10.04 -11.87
C ASP A 236 3.29 9.41 -12.66
N ALA A 237 3.25 9.59 -14.00
CA ALA A 237 2.25 8.94 -14.85
C ALA A 237 2.38 7.41 -14.86
N ALA A 238 3.60 6.86 -14.88
CA ALA A 238 3.83 5.42 -14.82
C ALA A 238 3.37 4.83 -13.49
N ILE A 239 3.64 5.53 -12.39
CA ILE A 239 3.15 5.20 -11.05
C ILE A 239 1.63 5.28 -11.01
N GLU A 240 1.02 6.33 -11.55
CA GLU A 240 -0.44 6.47 -11.60
C GLU A 240 -1.09 5.38 -12.43
N VAL A 241 -0.51 4.96 -13.56
CA VAL A 241 -1.04 3.86 -14.37
C VAL A 241 -0.85 2.51 -13.68
N ARG A 242 0.36 2.24 -13.19
CA ARG A 242 0.71 0.92 -12.65
C ARG A 242 0.15 0.68 -11.26
N LEU A 243 0.15 1.73 -10.45
CA LEU A 243 -0.30 1.69 -9.07
C LEU A 243 -1.67 2.34 -8.91
N GLY A 244 -2.26 2.99 -9.92
CA GLY A 244 -3.61 3.53 -9.85
C GLY A 244 -3.88 4.47 -8.65
N PRO A 245 -5.16 4.76 -8.38
CA PRO A 245 -5.63 4.98 -7.01
C PRO A 245 -5.58 3.69 -6.17
N GLU A 246 -5.26 2.54 -6.78
CA GLU A 246 -5.03 1.24 -6.13
C GLU A 246 -3.58 1.08 -5.68
N LEU A 247 -3.17 2.01 -4.82
CA LEU A 247 -2.13 1.76 -3.83
C LEU A 247 -2.30 0.33 -3.27
N PRO A 248 -1.19 -0.37 -2.92
CA PRO A 248 -1.29 -1.67 -2.26
C PRO A 248 -2.33 -1.55 -1.16
N GLU A 249 -3.37 -2.39 -1.25
CA GLU A 249 -4.58 -2.44 -0.41
C GLU A 249 -4.61 -1.35 0.66
N LEU A 250 -5.55 -0.38 0.52
CA LEU A 250 -6.06 0.53 1.57
C LEU A 250 -5.40 0.17 2.90
N ASP A 251 -4.57 1.05 3.51
CA ASP A 251 -3.94 0.88 4.84
C ASP A 251 -4.50 -0.37 5.53
N PRO A 252 -3.74 -1.45 5.82
CA PRO A 252 -4.32 -2.71 6.27
C PRO A 252 -5.35 -2.55 7.39
N VAL A 253 -5.29 -1.47 8.19
CA VAL A 253 -6.33 -1.09 9.14
C VAL A 253 -7.62 -0.54 8.48
N THR A 254 -7.53 0.32 7.47
CA THR A 254 -8.63 0.82 6.64
C THR A 254 -9.23 -0.23 5.68
N ALA A 255 -8.44 -1.11 5.05
CA ALA A 255 -8.97 -2.30 4.34
C ALA A 255 -9.70 -3.24 5.31
N ARG A 256 -9.10 -3.54 6.48
CA ARG A 256 -9.74 -4.38 7.51
C ARG A 256 -11.06 -3.80 8.03
N ARG A 257 -11.24 -2.46 8.00
CA ARG A 257 -12.48 -1.79 8.40
C ARG A 257 -13.65 -1.98 7.44
N SER A 258 -13.38 -2.19 6.15
CA SER A 258 -14.43 -2.40 5.15
C SER A 258 -14.81 -3.88 4.98
N LEU A 259 -14.01 -4.79 5.56
CA LEU A 259 -14.26 -6.21 5.51
C LEU A 259 -15.40 -6.63 6.46
N PRO A 260 -16.36 -7.43 5.98
CA PRO A 260 -17.37 -8.02 6.84
C PRO A 260 -16.76 -8.89 7.95
N ARG A 261 -17.36 -8.89 9.13
CA ARG A 261 -16.85 -9.55 10.34
C ARG A 261 -17.72 -10.73 10.74
N LEU A 262 -17.13 -11.92 10.78
CA LEU A 262 -17.75 -13.19 11.15
C LEU A 262 -17.24 -13.65 12.52
N ALA A 263 -18.06 -13.53 13.57
CA ALA A 263 -17.67 -14.01 14.90
C ALA A 263 -18.02 -15.47 15.12
N ILE A 264 -17.12 -16.22 15.75
CA ILE A 264 -17.35 -17.62 16.13
C ILE A 264 -17.47 -17.70 17.66
N VAL A 265 -18.66 -18.11 18.13
CA VAL A 265 -19.01 -18.17 19.56
C VAL A 265 -19.56 -19.52 19.95
N GLY A 266 -19.50 -19.83 21.23
CA GLY A 266 -19.98 -21.08 21.79
C GLY A 266 -19.23 -21.46 23.06
N ARG A 267 -19.73 -22.46 23.77
CA ARG A 267 -19.09 -22.95 25.00
C ARG A 267 -17.66 -23.46 24.78
N PRO A 268 -16.84 -23.56 25.82
CA PRO A 268 -15.56 -24.28 25.75
C PRO A 268 -15.76 -25.70 25.17
N ASN A 269 -14.75 -26.20 24.45
CA ASN A 269 -14.67 -27.59 23.95
C ASN A 269 -15.73 -28.04 22.91
N VAL A 270 -16.54 -27.12 22.37
CA VAL A 270 -17.46 -27.40 21.23
C VAL A 270 -16.73 -27.48 19.87
N GLY A 271 -15.44 -27.16 19.83
CA GLY A 271 -14.60 -27.24 18.61
C GLY A 271 -14.51 -25.94 17.79
N LYS A 272 -14.67 -24.77 18.44
CA LYS A 272 -14.53 -23.44 17.81
C LYS A 272 -13.18 -23.25 17.10
N SER A 273 -12.07 -23.45 17.81
CA SER A 273 -10.73 -23.25 17.24
C SER A 273 -10.41 -24.22 16.10
N THR A 274 -10.97 -25.44 16.15
CA THR A 274 -10.89 -26.39 15.02
C THR A 274 -11.64 -25.89 13.79
N LEU A 275 -12.79 -25.24 13.99
CA LEU A 275 -13.56 -24.62 12.90
C LEU A 275 -12.88 -23.37 12.35
N VAL A 276 -12.36 -22.50 13.23
CA VAL A 276 -11.55 -21.31 12.88
C VAL A 276 -10.37 -21.70 11.99
N ASN A 277 -9.54 -22.65 12.44
CA ASN A 277 -8.39 -23.13 11.67
C ASN A 277 -8.77 -23.73 10.32
N ARG A 278 -9.97 -24.32 10.20
CA ARG A 278 -10.47 -24.85 8.94
C ARG A 278 -10.87 -23.74 7.97
N ILE A 279 -11.48 -22.67 8.48
CA ILE A 279 -11.93 -21.53 7.68
C ILE A 279 -10.74 -20.72 7.16
N ILE A 280 -9.66 -20.59 7.93
CA ILE A 280 -8.47 -19.79 7.58
C ILE A 280 -7.57 -20.48 6.52
N GLY A 281 -7.72 -21.80 6.31
CA GLY A 281 -6.76 -22.59 5.54
C GLY A 281 -6.69 -22.24 4.04
N HIS A 282 -5.76 -21.34 3.66
CA HIS A 282 -4.78 -21.48 2.56
C HIS A 282 -3.85 -20.26 2.34
N ARG A 283 -3.98 -19.15 3.10
CA ARG A 283 -2.97 -18.07 3.16
C ARG A 283 -2.87 -17.51 4.58
N VAL A 284 -1.98 -18.08 5.38
CA VAL A 284 -1.48 -17.36 6.56
C VAL A 284 -0.42 -16.39 6.05
N ALA A 285 -0.80 -15.14 5.78
CA ALA A 285 0.19 -14.07 5.85
C ALA A 285 0.58 -13.99 7.32
N ILE A 286 1.78 -14.48 7.66
CA ILE A 286 2.31 -14.46 9.01
C ILE A 286 2.38 -13.00 9.45
N VAL A 287 1.41 -12.57 10.27
CA VAL A 287 1.58 -11.36 11.06
C VAL A 287 2.51 -11.73 12.19
N GLU A 288 3.68 -11.09 12.21
CA GLU A 288 4.68 -11.23 13.26
C GLU A 288 4.01 -11.07 14.64
N GLU A 289 3.87 -12.18 15.39
CA GLU A 289 3.49 -12.13 16.80
C GLU A 289 4.66 -11.52 17.58
N LYS A 290 4.61 -10.21 17.86
CA LYS A 290 5.52 -9.61 18.83
C LYS A 290 5.18 -10.16 20.23
N PRO A 291 6.11 -10.83 20.92
CA PRO A 291 5.85 -11.35 22.26
C PRO A 291 5.67 -10.19 23.25
N GLY A 292 4.49 -10.05 23.85
CA GLY A 292 4.31 -9.09 24.96
C GLY A 292 2.95 -8.40 25.12
N VAL A 293 1.92 -8.69 24.33
CA VAL A 293 0.59 -8.07 24.47
C VAL A 293 -0.45 -9.14 24.79
N THR A 294 -1.35 -8.85 25.73
CA THR A 294 -2.30 -9.80 26.33
C THR A 294 -3.22 -10.49 25.30
N ARG A 295 -3.37 -11.81 25.46
CA ARG A 295 -4.01 -12.81 24.58
C ARG A 295 -5.56 -12.75 24.51
N ASP A 296 -6.15 -11.58 24.31
CA ASP A 296 -7.61 -11.45 24.21
C ASP A 296 -8.03 -11.01 22.82
N ARG A 297 -8.75 -11.90 22.12
CA ARG A 297 -9.28 -11.81 20.75
C ARG A 297 -8.20 -11.96 19.66
N THR A 298 -8.37 -12.99 18.83
CA THR A 298 -7.55 -13.17 17.63
C THR A 298 -8.45 -12.99 16.41
N GLU A 299 -8.08 -12.01 15.58
CA GLU A 299 -8.72 -11.74 14.30
C GLU A 299 -7.89 -12.39 13.21
N HIS A 300 -8.55 -13.13 12.33
CA HIS A 300 -7.90 -13.83 11.24
C HIS A 300 -8.54 -13.40 9.93
N LEU A 301 -7.73 -13.04 8.94
CA LEU A 301 -8.21 -12.82 7.58
C LEU A 301 -8.58 -14.16 6.95
N ALA A 302 -9.75 -14.24 6.33
CA ALA A 302 -10.21 -15.41 5.61
C ALA A 302 -10.79 -15.00 4.25
N GLU A 303 -10.62 -15.88 3.26
CA GLU A 303 -11.16 -15.72 1.91
C GLU A 303 -12.07 -16.90 1.61
N TRP A 304 -13.26 -16.64 1.05
CA TRP A 304 -14.14 -17.68 0.53
C TRP A 304 -14.69 -17.29 -0.84
N LEU A 305 -14.33 -18.06 -1.88
CA LEU A 305 -14.73 -17.82 -3.28
C LEU A 305 -14.40 -16.40 -3.77
N GLY A 306 -13.22 -15.87 -3.41
CA GLY A 306 -12.78 -14.52 -3.80
C GLY A 306 -13.40 -13.38 -3.00
N ARG A 307 -14.07 -13.68 -1.87
CA ARG A 307 -14.59 -12.67 -0.93
C ARG A 307 -13.82 -12.73 0.38
N ASP A 308 -13.18 -11.63 0.73
CA ASP A 308 -12.47 -11.47 2.00
C ASP A 308 -13.41 -11.08 3.13
N PHE A 309 -13.11 -11.58 4.33
CA PHE A 309 -13.80 -11.27 5.57
C PHE A 309 -12.89 -11.55 6.78
N LEU A 310 -13.24 -10.97 7.93
CA LEU A 310 -12.51 -11.19 9.17
C LEU A 310 -13.21 -12.23 10.04
N VAL A 311 -12.48 -13.26 10.47
CA VAL A 311 -12.93 -14.25 11.45
C VAL A 311 -12.47 -13.84 12.83
N ILE A 312 -13.43 -13.61 13.72
CA ILE A 312 -13.16 -13.25 15.11
C ILE A 312 -13.28 -14.52 15.98
N ASP A 313 -12.15 -15.03 16.49
CA ASP A 313 -12.16 -16.09 17.51
C ASP A 313 -12.27 -15.46 18.91
N THR A 314 -13.39 -15.74 19.55
CA THR A 314 -13.71 -15.19 20.88
C THR A 314 -13.00 -15.91 22.04
N GLY A 315 -12.17 -16.92 21.75
CA GLY A 315 -11.31 -17.59 22.73
C GLY A 315 -12.07 -18.33 23.84
N GLY A 316 -11.40 -19.30 24.47
CA GLY A 316 -11.92 -20.02 25.64
C GLY A 316 -11.07 -19.69 26.85
N TRP A 317 -11.57 -18.85 27.76
CA TRP A 317 -10.90 -18.62 29.04
C TRP A 317 -11.10 -19.81 29.99
N GLU A 318 -10.00 -20.38 30.46
CA GLU A 318 -9.89 -21.33 31.58
C GLU A 318 -8.75 -20.75 32.46
N HIS A 319 -8.80 -20.47 33.77
CA HIS A 319 -9.55 -20.97 34.93
C HIS A 319 -9.66 -19.86 36.01
N GLY A 320 -10.68 -19.90 36.88
CA GLY A 320 -10.66 -19.17 38.17
C GLY A 320 -12.00 -18.64 38.72
N ALA A 321 -12.71 -19.50 39.46
CA ALA A 321 -13.56 -19.27 40.65
C ALA A 321 -14.49 -18.03 40.83
N ARG A 322 -14.97 -17.33 39.79
CA ARG A 322 -16.16 -16.44 39.94
C ARG A 322 -17.11 -16.53 38.74
N GLY A 323 -18.34 -16.97 39.02
CA GLY A 323 -19.56 -16.84 38.21
C GLY A 323 -19.45 -17.18 36.72
N MET A 324 -19.40 -18.48 36.37
CA MET A 324 -19.36 -18.95 34.96
C MET A 324 -20.47 -18.34 34.08
N ALA A 325 -21.67 -18.16 34.64
CA ALA A 325 -22.84 -17.64 33.91
C ALA A 325 -22.73 -16.17 33.48
N ALA A 326 -22.04 -15.31 34.25
CA ALA A 326 -21.86 -13.89 33.89
C ALA A 326 -20.87 -13.75 32.72
N ARG A 327 -19.79 -14.54 32.76
CA ARG A 327 -18.75 -14.55 31.73
C ARG A 327 -19.25 -15.04 30.38
N ILE A 328 -20.19 -16.00 30.37
CA ILE A 328 -20.85 -16.48 29.14
C ILE A 328 -21.62 -15.35 28.45
N VAL A 329 -22.32 -14.52 29.24
CA VAL A 329 -23.09 -13.38 28.72
C VAL A 329 -22.14 -12.31 28.19
N GLU A 330 -21.09 -11.96 28.94
CA GLU A 330 -20.05 -11.01 28.51
C GLU A 330 -19.39 -11.46 27.20
N GLN A 331 -19.06 -12.74 27.06
CA GLN A 331 -18.47 -13.28 25.83
C GLN A 331 -19.44 -13.20 24.64
N ALA A 332 -20.73 -13.50 24.86
CA ALA A 332 -21.75 -13.39 23.83
C ALA A 332 -21.95 -11.92 23.40
N GLU A 333 -22.04 -11.00 24.36
CA GLU A 333 -22.18 -9.56 24.10
C GLU A 333 -20.96 -8.96 23.39
N ALA A 334 -19.75 -9.40 23.76
CA ALA A 334 -18.51 -8.99 23.11
C ALA A 334 -18.39 -9.50 21.66
N ALA A 335 -18.93 -10.68 21.37
CA ALA A 335 -18.99 -11.20 20.02
C ALA A 335 -20.01 -10.47 19.15
N ILE A 336 -21.12 -10.06 19.75
CA ILE A 336 -22.19 -9.30 19.12
C ILE A 336 -21.73 -7.90 18.74
N ALA A 337 -20.94 -7.24 19.59
CA ALA A 337 -20.60 -5.83 19.41
C ALA A 337 -19.89 -5.49 18.10
N ASP A 338 -19.16 -6.44 17.52
CA ASP A 338 -18.21 -6.25 16.42
C ASP A 338 -18.49 -7.13 15.20
N ALA A 339 -19.56 -7.94 15.22
CA ALA A 339 -19.84 -8.93 14.19
C ALA A 339 -21.02 -8.53 13.31
N ASP A 340 -20.86 -8.70 12.00
CA ASP A 340 -21.95 -8.60 11.04
C ASP A 340 -22.80 -9.89 11.05
N VAL A 341 -22.15 -11.03 11.25
CA VAL A 341 -22.77 -12.36 11.34
C VAL A 341 -22.09 -13.15 12.46
N VAL A 342 -22.87 -13.96 13.18
CA VAL A 342 -22.36 -14.82 14.24
C VAL A 342 -22.57 -16.30 13.89
N LEU A 343 -21.50 -17.09 13.95
CA LEU A 343 -21.57 -18.55 13.99
C LEU A 343 -21.63 -19.01 15.45
N PHE A 344 -22.80 -19.50 15.87
CA PHE A 344 -22.97 -20.08 17.19
C PHE A 344 -22.75 -21.59 17.15
N VAL A 345 -21.60 -22.03 17.64
CA VAL A 345 -21.13 -23.42 17.59
C VAL A 345 -21.51 -24.15 18.87
N VAL A 346 -22.21 -25.27 18.71
CA VAL A 346 -22.58 -26.20 19.78
C VAL A 346 -22.05 -27.59 19.47
N ASP A 347 -21.93 -28.44 20.51
CA ASP A 347 -21.60 -29.85 20.32
C ASP A 347 -22.88 -30.63 19.98
N GLY A 348 -23.02 -31.05 18.72
CA GLY A 348 -24.21 -31.75 18.23
C GLY A 348 -24.41 -33.13 18.84
N THR A 349 -23.40 -33.71 19.50
CA THR A 349 -23.51 -35.02 20.17
C THR A 349 -24.12 -34.93 21.57
N LEU A 350 -24.14 -33.74 22.17
CA LEU A 350 -24.57 -33.51 23.55
C LEU A 350 -25.93 -32.81 23.65
N GLY A 351 -26.52 -32.39 22.53
CA GLY A 351 -27.75 -31.60 22.51
C GLY A 351 -27.57 -30.20 23.11
N ALA A 352 -28.70 -29.51 23.35
CA ALA A 352 -28.70 -28.16 23.91
C ALA A 352 -28.44 -28.19 25.43
N LEU A 353 -27.36 -27.57 25.89
CA LEU A 353 -27.07 -27.42 27.32
C LEU A 353 -27.53 -26.06 27.86
N GLU A 354 -27.63 -25.93 29.19
CA GLU A 354 -28.08 -24.70 29.86
C GLU A 354 -27.27 -23.46 29.46
N ASP A 355 -25.96 -23.63 29.31
CA ASP A 355 -25.06 -22.57 28.87
C ASP A 355 -25.28 -22.22 27.38
N ASP A 356 -25.66 -23.19 26.53
CA ASP A 356 -26.03 -22.93 25.12
C ASP A 356 -27.32 -22.12 25.04
N GLU A 357 -28.30 -22.41 25.91
CA GLU A 357 -29.53 -21.63 26.03
C GLU A 357 -29.27 -20.19 26.49
N ARG A 358 -28.22 -19.96 27.30
CA ARG A 358 -27.78 -18.61 27.71
C ARG A 358 -27.21 -17.85 26.52
N TYR A 359 -26.27 -18.43 25.77
CA TYR A 359 -25.78 -17.84 24.52
C TYR A 359 -26.93 -17.54 23.54
N ALA A 360 -27.81 -18.51 23.31
CA ALA A 360 -28.94 -18.36 22.40
C ALA A 360 -29.94 -17.27 22.83
N ARG A 361 -30.14 -17.07 24.14
CA ARG A 361 -30.96 -15.95 24.64
C ARG A 361 -30.32 -14.59 24.34
N THR A 362 -29.01 -14.45 24.53
CA THR A 362 -28.30 -13.20 24.26
C THR A 362 -28.27 -12.90 22.76
N LEU A 363 -27.96 -13.90 21.92
CA LEU A 363 -27.93 -13.77 20.46
C LEU A 363 -29.30 -13.43 19.85
N ARG A 364 -30.39 -14.01 20.36
CA ARG A 364 -31.75 -13.62 19.92
C ARG A 364 -32.09 -12.17 20.24
N LYS A 365 -31.62 -11.66 21.39
CA LYS A 365 -31.89 -10.28 21.81
C LYS A 365 -31.11 -9.24 21.01
N SER A 366 -29.92 -9.59 20.49
CA SER A 366 -29.11 -8.67 19.70
C SER A 366 -29.67 -8.42 18.29
N GLY A 367 -30.39 -9.39 17.74
CA GLY A 367 -30.95 -9.32 16.39
C GLY A 367 -29.89 -9.41 15.28
N ILE A 368 -28.65 -9.77 15.60
CA ILE A 368 -27.60 -10.02 14.62
C ILE A 368 -27.89 -11.35 13.92
N PRO A 369 -27.73 -11.44 12.58
CA PRO A 369 -27.83 -12.71 11.87
C PRO A 369 -26.95 -13.77 12.53
N THR A 370 -27.58 -14.83 13.03
CA THR A 370 -26.91 -15.89 13.78
C THR A 370 -27.16 -17.23 13.10
N ILE A 371 -26.10 -17.95 12.77
CA ILE A 371 -26.15 -19.29 12.19
C ILE A 371 -25.79 -20.30 13.28
N LEU A 372 -26.71 -21.21 13.57
CA LEU A 372 -26.50 -22.26 14.55
C LEU A 372 -25.75 -23.43 13.90
N VAL A 373 -24.59 -23.78 14.45
CA VAL A 373 -23.66 -24.78 13.91
C VAL A 373 -23.54 -25.94 14.91
N ALA A 374 -24.01 -27.12 14.51
CA ALA A 374 -23.88 -28.35 15.29
C ALA A 374 -22.59 -29.09 14.90
N ASN A 375 -21.53 -28.90 15.67
CA ASN A 375 -20.22 -29.48 15.39
C ASN A 375 -20.10 -30.92 15.93
N LYS A 376 -19.10 -31.66 15.45
CA LYS A 376 -18.82 -33.08 15.75
C LYS A 376 -19.85 -34.08 15.18
N ILE A 377 -20.50 -33.72 14.08
CA ILE A 377 -21.37 -34.61 13.32
C ILE A 377 -20.52 -35.26 12.21
N ASP A 378 -19.95 -36.43 12.51
CA ASP A 378 -18.96 -37.08 11.65
C ASP A 378 -19.58 -37.97 10.56
N GLY A 379 -20.89 -38.29 10.65
CA GLY A 379 -21.60 -39.03 9.61
C GLY A 379 -23.13 -38.99 9.69
N ASP A 380 -23.79 -39.48 8.64
CA ASP A 380 -25.23 -39.32 8.38
C ASP A 380 -26.14 -39.83 9.52
N ARG A 381 -25.70 -40.85 10.27
CA ARG A 381 -26.47 -41.39 11.41
C ARG A 381 -26.59 -40.41 12.58
N GLN A 382 -25.66 -39.46 12.69
CA GLN A 382 -25.63 -38.46 13.76
C GLN A 382 -26.42 -37.20 13.40
N GLU A 383 -26.84 -37.01 12.14
CA GLU A 383 -27.63 -35.84 11.72
C GLU A 383 -28.99 -35.77 12.43
N ALA A 384 -29.55 -36.92 12.82
CA ALA A 384 -30.78 -36.97 13.60
C ALA A 384 -30.66 -36.28 14.98
N LEU A 385 -29.45 -36.19 15.56
CA LEU A 385 -29.19 -35.56 16.85
C LEU A 385 -29.32 -34.02 16.79
N VAL A 386 -29.26 -33.46 15.58
CA VAL A 386 -29.33 -32.01 15.34
C VAL A 386 -30.75 -31.49 15.56
N HIS A 387 -31.77 -32.35 15.45
CA HIS A 387 -33.17 -31.96 15.66
C HIS A 387 -33.46 -31.42 17.06
N ASP A 388 -32.75 -31.91 18.08
CA ASP A 388 -32.95 -31.47 19.46
C ASP A 388 -32.50 -30.01 19.70
N LEU A 389 -31.63 -29.49 18.82
CA LEU A 389 -31.11 -28.12 18.90
C LEU A 389 -32.10 -27.06 18.42
N TYR A 390 -33.22 -27.44 17.78
CA TYR A 390 -34.29 -26.50 17.42
C TYR A 390 -34.86 -25.77 18.65
N THR A 391 -34.77 -26.38 19.83
CA THR A 391 -35.18 -25.80 21.13
C THR A 391 -34.44 -24.50 21.47
N LEU A 392 -33.23 -24.30 20.93
CA LEU A 392 -32.45 -23.06 21.10
C LEU A 392 -33.08 -21.86 20.39
N GLY A 393 -34.05 -22.08 19.49
CA GLY A 393 -34.85 -21.03 18.85
C GLY A 393 -34.07 -20.08 17.95
N LEU A 394 -32.97 -20.56 17.36
CA LEU A 394 -32.12 -19.82 16.40
C LEU A 394 -32.27 -20.34 14.96
N GLY A 395 -33.32 -21.12 14.68
CA GLY A 395 -33.52 -21.78 13.39
C GLY A 395 -32.94 -23.19 13.33
N ALA A 396 -32.85 -23.74 12.12
CA ALA A 396 -32.29 -25.07 11.88
C ALA A 396 -30.78 -25.05 12.11
N ALA A 397 -30.27 -25.97 12.93
CA ALA A 397 -28.84 -26.14 13.13
C ALA A 397 -28.20 -26.84 11.92
N MET A 398 -27.05 -26.33 11.47
CA MET A 398 -26.29 -26.91 10.37
C MET A 398 -25.29 -27.95 10.90
N PRO A 399 -25.37 -29.22 10.48
CA PRO A 399 -24.43 -30.26 10.91
C PRO A 399 -23.05 -30.03 10.30
N VAL A 400 -22.02 -30.01 11.13
CA VAL A 400 -20.62 -29.93 10.67
C VAL A 400 -19.71 -30.90 11.43
N SER A 401 -18.64 -31.31 10.76
CA SER A 401 -17.45 -31.86 11.41
C SER A 401 -16.26 -30.97 11.06
N ALA A 402 -15.91 -30.05 11.96
CA ALA A 402 -14.74 -29.19 11.78
C ALA A 402 -13.43 -30.00 11.63
N LEU A 403 -13.36 -31.15 12.31
CA LEU A 403 -12.20 -32.06 12.27
C LEU A 403 -12.05 -32.75 10.91
N HIS A 404 -13.15 -33.13 10.27
CA HIS A 404 -13.14 -33.84 8.98
C HIS A 404 -13.48 -32.93 7.79
N GLY A 405 -13.80 -31.66 8.02
CA GLY A 405 -14.15 -30.67 7.00
C GLY A 405 -15.57 -30.81 6.42
N ARG A 406 -16.40 -31.70 6.97
CA ARG A 406 -17.78 -31.94 6.49
C ARG A 406 -18.70 -30.76 6.86
N GLY A 407 -19.50 -30.29 5.91
CA GLY A 407 -20.54 -29.26 6.12
C GLY A 407 -20.01 -27.83 6.34
N VAL A 408 -18.70 -27.63 6.41
CA VAL A 408 -18.09 -26.31 6.64
C VAL A 408 -18.35 -25.36 5.46
N GLY A 409 -18.31 -25.87 4.22
CA GLY A 409 -18.63 -25.09 3.03
C GLY A 409 -20.08 -24.58 3.00
N ASP A 410 -21.04 -25.39 3.46
CA ASP A 410 -22.44 -24.99 3.54
C ASP A 410 -22.65 -23.89 4.58
N VAL A 411 -21.99 -24.01 5.74
CA VAL A 411 -21.99 -22.97 6.79
C VAL A 411 -21.38 -21.66 6.27
N LEU A 412 -20.26 -21.73 5.54
CA LEU A 412 -19.64 -20.55 4.94
C LEU A 412 -20.53 -19.94 3.86
N ALA A 413 -21.19 -20.74 3.03
CA ALA A 413 -22.14 -20.23 2.03
C ALA A 413 -23.30 -19.47 2.70
N ALA A 414 -23.91 -20.03 3.75
CA ALA A 414 -24.96 -19.37 4.52
C ALA A 414 -24.46 -18.09 5.24
N ALA A 415 -23.22 -18.12 5.75
CA ALA A 415 -22.59 -16.95 6.36
C ALA A 415 -22.38 -15.84 5.32
N MET A 416 -21.87 -16.16 4.13
CA MET A 416 -21.65 -15.19 3.05
C MET A 416 -22.95 -14.57 2.56
N GLU A 417 -24.06 -15.32 2.51
CA GLU A 417 -25.37 -14.77 2.14
C GLU A 417 -25.88 -13.75 3.18
N SER A 418 -25.50 -13.94 4.45
CA SER A 418 -25.90 -13.07 5.56
C SER A 418 -24.95 -11.89 5.80
N LEU A 419 -23.69 -11.98 5.36
CA LEU A 419 -22.70 -10.91 5.50
C LEU A 419 -23.06 -9.75 4.55
N PRO A 420 -22.97 -8.49 5.02
CA PRO A 420 -23.15 -7.32 4.15
C PRO A 420 -22.12 -7.38 3.02
N PRO A 421 -22.46 -6.92 1.79
CA PRO A 421 -21.46 -6.78 0.74
C PRO A 421 -20.25 -6.02 1.29
N PRO A 422 -19.01 -6.36 0.90
CA PRO A 422 -17.84 -5.60 1.33
C PRO A 422 -18.14 -4.14 1.08
N ALA A 423 -18.00 -3.31 2.12
CA ALA A 423 -18.19 -1.90 1.92
C ALA A 423 -17.20 -1.50 0.82
N GLY A 424 -17.69 -0.85 -0.25
CA GLY A 424 -16.79 -0.17 -1.17
C GLY A 424 -15.86 0.75 -0.36
N PRO A 425 -14.75 1.25 -0.95
CA PRO A 425 -13.93 2.25 -0.29
C PRO A 425 -14.87 3.26 0.37
N ALA A 426 -14.69 3.49 1.68
CA ALA A 426 -15.59 4.30 2.49
C ALA A 426 -15.97 5.54 1.67
N PRO A 427 -17.27 5.92 1.63
CA PRO A 427 -17.68 7.08 0.87
C PRO A 427 -16.71 8.23 1.15
N ASP A 428 -16.23 8.90 0.11
CA ASP A 428 -15.50 10.15 0.29
C ASP A 428 -16.47 11.10 0.98
N ASP A 429 -16.33 11.24 2.32
CA ASP A 429 -17.18 12.05 3.21
C ASP A 429 -17.10 13.57 2.87
N GLY A 430 -16.69 13.93 1.65
CA GLY A 430 -16.46 15.30 1.19
C GLY A 430 -15.29 15.97 1.90
N GLY A 431 -14.36 15.20 2.48
CA GLY A 431 -13.25 15.72 3.26
C GLY A 431 -13.65 16.33 4.61
N VAL A 432 -14.74 15.88 5.24
CA VAL A 432 -15.08 16.25 6.62
C VAL A 432 -14.21 15.47 7.62
N PRO A 433 -13.41 16.13 8.48
CA PRO A 433 -12.51 15.43 9.39
C PRO A 433 -13.26 14.64 10.46
N ARG A 434 -12.86 13.39 10.68
CA ARG A 434 -13.36 12.52 11.75
C ARG A 434 -12.45 12.61 12.98
N VAL A 435 -13.00 12.91 14.15
CA VAL A 435 -12.26 13.17 15.38
C VAL A 435 -12.71 12.23 16.49
N ALA A 436 -11.77 11.51 17.10
CA ALA A 436 -12.02 10.72 18.31
C ALA A 436 -11.44 11.40 19.55
N ILE A 437 -12.13 11.30 20.69
CA ILE A 437 -11.66 11.77 22.00
C ILE A 437 -11.32 10.56 22.86
N VAL A 438 -10.03 10.32 23.07
CA VAL A 438 -9.50 9.10 23.71
C VAL A 438 -8.79 9.46 25.01
N GLY A 439 -8.91 8.64 26.05
CA GLY A 439 -8.26 8.90 27.34
C GLY A 439 -8.84 8.06 28.48
N LYS A 440 -8.13 8.01 29.62
CA LYS A 440 -8.53 7.26 30.83
C LYS A 440 -9.90 7.70 31.40
N PRO A 441 -10.59 6.90 32.22
CA PRO A 441 -11.86 7.31 32.83
C PRO A 441 -11.68 8.60 33.63
N ASN A 442 -12.72 9.43 33.72
CA ASN A 442 -12.73 10.64 34.55
C ASN A 442 -11.65 11.69 34.23
N VAL A 443 -10.92 11.52 33.12
CA VAL A 443 -9.93 12.48 32.61
C VAL A 443 -10.56 13.78 32.09
N GLY A 444 -11.88 13.79 31.88
CA GLY A 444 -12.64 14.97 31.44
C GLY A 444 -13.02 14.99 29.95
N LYS A 445 -13.06 13.84 29.26
CA LYS A 445 -13.50 13.72 27.85
C LYS A 445 -14.88 14.32 27.59
N SER A 446 -15.89 13.94 28.38
CA SER A 446 -17.27 14.47 28.22
C SER A 446 -17.34 15.97 28.47
N SER A 447 -16.61 16.47 29.47
CA SER A 447 -16.52 17.91 29.74
C SER A 447 -15.88 18.65 28.57
N LEU A 448 -14.80 18.09 28.00
CA LEU A 448 -14.14 18.64 26.81
C LEU A 448 -15.09 18.66 25.61
N PHE A 449 -15.75 17.54 25.32
CA PHE A 449 -16.72 17.45 24.22
C PHE A 449 -17.83 18.50 24.35
N ASN A 450 -18.43 18.63 25.54
CA ASN A 450 -19.49 19.62 25.78
C ASN A 450 -19.00 21.06 25.65
N GLN A 451 -17.78 21.36 26.11
CA GLN A 451 -17.20 22.69 25.92
C GLN A 451 -16.91 22.98 24.45
N LEU A 452 -16.49 21.96 23.67
CA LEU A 452 -16.33 22.11 22.23
C LEU A 452 -17.66 22.37 21.51
N LEU A 453 -18.79 21.96 22.08
CA LEU A 453 -20.15 22.27 21.60
C LEU A 453 -20.70 23.62 22.11
N GLY A 454 -20.13 24.20 23.17
CA GLY A 454 -20.79 25.18 24.04
C GLY A 454 -20.60 26.67 23.73
N GLU A 455 -19.87 27.06 22.69
CA GLU A 455 -19.69 28.48 22.30
C GLU A 455 -19.96 28.63 20.79
N GLU A 456 -21.16 29.12 20.42
CA GLU A 456 -21.59 29.46 19.04
C GLU A 456 -21.53 28.34 17.97
N ARG A 457 -21.80 27.08 18.33
CA ARG A 457 -21.68 25.93 17.42
C ARG A 457 -22.98 25.16 17.31
N SER A 458 -23.40 24.87 16.08
CA SER A 458 -24.66 24.16 15.81
C SER A 458 -24.41 22.68 15.63
N ILE A 459 -25.25 21.84 16.25
CA ILE A 459 -25.30 20.41 15.97
C ILE A 459 -26.16 20.27 14.71
N VAL A 460 -25.59 19.73 13.64
CA VAL A 460 -26.33 19.42 12.41
C VAL A 460 -26.78 17.96 12.49
N ASP A 461 -28.08 17.70 12.28
CA ASP A 461 -28.68 16.35 12.37
C ASP A 461 -28.07 15.37 11.32
N PRO A 462 -28.18 14.04 11.55
CA PRO A 462 -27.24 13.02 11.08
C PRO A 462 -27.37 12.67 9.59
N VAL A 463 -26.26 12.21 9.02
CA VAL A 463 -26.28 11.42 7.77
C VAL A 463 -26.97 10.09 8.11
N ALA A 464 -28.19 9.93 7.59
CA ALA A 464 -29.07 8.81 7.89
C ALA A 464 -28.70 7.52 7.12
N HIS A 465 -27.44 7.08 7.09
CA HIS A 465 -27.08 5.83 6.39
C HIS A 465 -25.83 5.14 6.97
N THR A 466 -25.87 4.63 8.20
CA THR A 466 -25.03 3.49 8.58
C THR A 466 -25.77 2.59 9.57
N THR A 467 -25.87 1.31 9.22
CA THR A 467 -26.51 0.28 10.04
C THR A 467 -25.65 -0.05 11.27
N ARG A 468 -26.29 0.03 12.43
CA ARG A 468 -25.92 -0.54 13.75
C ARG A 468 -24.67 0.05 14.43
N ASP A 469 -24.96 0.96 15.36
CA ASP A 469 -24.20 1.24 16.59
C ASP A 469 -22.87 2.01 16.51
N ALA A 470 -22.92 3.25 16.02
CA ALA A 470 -22.24 4.40 16.65
C ALA A 470 -22.97 5.70 16.26
N VAL A 471 -23.46 6.46 17.24
CA VAL A 471 -24.02 7.79 16.98
C VAL A 471 -22.84 8.76 16.83
N ASP A 472 -22.28 8.83 15.63
CA ASP A 472 -21.33 9.88 15.27
C ASP A 472 -22.07 11.23 15.34
N THR A 473 -21.45 12.26 15.91
CA THR A 473 -22.05 13.60 15.97
C THR A 473 -21.34 14.52 14.98
N MET A 474 -22.07 15.01 13.98
CA MET A 474 -21.62 16.11 13.14
C MET A 474 -21.77 17.44 13.87
N VAL A 475 -20.71 18.23 13.91
CA VAL A 475 -20.65 19.54 14.58
C VAL A 475 -20.07 20.55 13.61
N GLU A 476 -20.70 21.72 13.51
CA GLU A 476 -20.09 22.83 12.82
C GLU A 476 -19.24 23.66 13.79
N ILE A 477 -17.95 23.74 13.52
CA ILE A 477 -16.98 24.51 14.31
C ILE A 477 -16.34 25.56 13.42
N ASP A 478 -16.52 26.84 13.76
CA ASP A 478 -16.03 28.01 13.02
C ASP A 478 -16.39 27.96 11.51
N GLY A 479 -17.62 27.55 11.21
CA GLY A 479 -18.12 27.46 9.82
C GLY A 479 -17.67 26.21 9.05
N ARG A 480 -17.00 25.25 9.72
CA ARG A 480 -16.53 23.99 9.10
C ARG A 480 -17.19 22.78 9.76
N PRO A 481 -17.67 21.80 9.00
CA PRO A 481 -18.19 20.54 9.56
C PRO A 481 -17.05 19.68 10.11
N TRP A 482 -17.33 18.99 11.23
CA TRP A 482 -16.47 18.00 11.87
C TRP A 482 -17.32 16.83 12.36
N THR A 483 -16.85 15.61 12.18
CA THR A 483 -17.53 14.40 12.68
C THR A 483 -16.83 13.91 13.94
N PHE A 484 -17.52 13.88 15.08
CA PHE A 484 -16.99 13.25 16.28
C PHE A 484 -17.45 11.80 16.37
N VAL A 485 -16.48 10.89 16.47
CA VAL A 485 -16.70 9.44 16.49
C VAL A 485 -17.05 8.96 17.91
N ASP A 486 -17.95 7.98 18.01
CA ASP A 486 -18.35 7.31 19.26
C ASP A 486 -18.86 8.27 20.39
N THR A 487 -19.74 9.20 20.04
CA THR A 487 -20.26 10.18 21.03
C THR A 487 -21.34 9.63 21.96
N ALA A 488 -21.89 8.45 21.66
CA ALA A 488 -22.94 7.80 22.44
C ALA A 488 -22.50 7.48 23.89
N GLY A 489 -21.25 7.04 24.07
CA GLY A 489 -20.64 6.81 25.39
C GLY A 489 -20.41 8.10 26.18
N MET A 490 -20.21 9.23 25.50
CA MET A 490 -20.00 10.55 26.12
C MET A 490 -21.32 11.22 26.53
N ARG A 491 -22.40 11.03 25.74
CA ARG A 491 -23.75 11.58 26.00
C ARG A 491 -24.51 10.84 27.12
N ARG A 492 -24.33 9.52 27.26
CA ARG A 492 -25.07 8.68 28.23
C ARG A 492 -24.66 8.92 29.70
N ARG A 493 -23.38 9.26 29.95
CA ARG A 493 -22.80 9.47 31.29
C ARG A 493 -23.34 10.69 32.05
N TYR A 494 -23.99 11.64 31.37
CA TYR A 494 -24.59 12.81 32.01
C TYR A 494 -25.86 12.50 32.82
N ARG A 495 -26.62 11.44 32.46
CA ARG A 495 -27.96 11.24 33.05
C ARG A 495 -28.05 10.29 34.24
N HIS A 496 -27.09 9.39 34.48
CA HIS A 496 -27.33 8.27 35.42
C HIS A 496 -26.25 7.94 36.45
N GLY A 497 -25.09 8.58 36.49
CA GLY A 497 -24.14 8.40 37.61
C GLY A 497 -23.73 6.94 37.94
N GLU A 498 -23.93 6.00 37.01
CA GLU A 498 -23.53 4.60 37.19
C GLU A 498 -22.13 4.40 36.59
N ASP A 499 -21.18 4.01 37.45
CA ASP A 499 -19.91 3.41 37.08
C ASP A 499 -20.17 1.98 36.60
N THR A 500 -20.52 1.83 35.33
CA THR A 500 -20.34 0.55 34.62
C THR A 500 -19.09 0.69 33.77
N GLU A 501 -18.12 -0.21 33.98
CA GLU A 501 -16.79 -0.25 33.39
C GLU A 501 -16.85 -0.27 31.85
N LEU A 502 -17.01 0.91 31.26
CA LEU A 502 -17.17 1.10 29.81
C LEU A 502 -15.81 1.35 29.14
N TYR A 503 -14.92 0.37 29.28
CA TYR A 503 -13.66 0.24 28.54
C TYR A 503 -13.55 -1.19 28.01
N SER A 504 -14.43 -1.57 27.09
CA SER A 504 -13.99 -2.58 26.14
C SER A 504 -12.87 -1.93 25.33
N VAL A 505 -11.67 -2.51 25.38
CA VAL A 505 -10.50 -2.12 24.59
C VAL A 505 -10.91 -1.95 23.12
N ASP A 506 -11.84 -2.78 22.67
CA ASP A 506 -12.37 -2.83 21.31
C ASP A 506 -13.10 -1.54 20.92
N ARG A 507 -13.91 -0.95 21.80
CA ARG A 507 -14.57 0.33 21.49
C ARG A 507 -13.56 1.47 21.34
N THR A 508 -12.56 1.52 22.20
CA THR A 508 -11.53 2.57 22.13
C THR A 508 -10.66 2.39 20.89
N ARG A 509 -10.33 1.14 20.57
CA ARG A 509 -9.63 0.77 19.33
C ARG A 509 -10.44 1.17 18.11
N TRP A 510 -11.72 0.82 18.05
CA TRP A 510 -12.63 1.20 16.97
C TRP A 510 -12.71 2.72 16.80
N ALA A 511 -12.84 3.48 17.90
CA ALA A 511 -12.89 4.94 17.83
C ALA A 511 -11.57 5.56 17.31
N ILE A 512 -10.42 5.04 17.73
CA ILE A 512 -9.10 5.44 17.19
C ILE A 512 -9.03 5.12 15.71
N GLU A 513 -9.46 3.93 15.34
CA GLU A 513 -9.41 3.46 13.97
C GLU A 513 -10.33 4.31 13.08
N ALA A 514 -11.61 4.45 13.41
CA ALA A 514 -12.59 5.20 12.64
C ALA A 514 -12.37 6.73 12.58
N ALA A 515 -11.34 7.27 13.26
CA ALA A 515 -11.00 8.69 13.22
C ALA A 515 -9.89 8.99 12.20
N ASP A 516 -9.80 10.23 11.75
CA ASP A 516 -8.61 10.78 11.10
C ASP A 516 -7.66 11.39 12.14
N LEU A 517 -8.26 12.07 13.12
CA LEU A 517 -7.58 12.80 14.18
C LEU A 517 -8.01 12.29 15.56
N VAL A 518 -7.04 12.14 16.46
CA VAL A 518 -7.29 11.74 17.85
C VAL A 518 -6.89 12.85 18.82
N LEU A 519 -7.85 13.29 19.62
CA LEU A 519 -7.60 14.07 20.83
C LEU A 519 -7.25 13.10 21.96
N PHE A 520 -5.95 12.91 22.24
CA PHE A 520 -5.49 12.06 23.34
C PHE A 520 -5.48 12.86 24.64
N VAL A 521 -6.51 12.67 25.45
CA VAL A 521 -6.75 13.41 26.70
C VAL A 521 -6.13 12.68 27.88
N ILE A 522 -5.27 13.38 28.60
CA ILE A 522 -4.63 12.92 29.83
C ILE A 522 -4.96 13.85 31.00
N ASP A 523 -4.87 13.33 32.22
CA ASP A 523 -5.01 14.12 33.44
C ASP A 523 -3.64 14.66 33.82
N ALA A 524 -3.43 15.96 33.67
CA ALA A 524 -2.14 16.57 33.95
C ALA A 524 -1.82 16.65 35.45
N SER A 525 -2.84 16.55 36.31
CA SER A 525 -2.71 16.70 37.76
C SER A 525 -2.24 15.42 38.47
N GLU A 526 -2.27 14.29 37.78
CA GLU A 526 -1.92 12.97 38.32
C GLU A 526 -0.72 12.35 37.58
N PRO A 527 0.02 11.42 38.20
CA PRO A 527 1.00 10.59 37.50
C PRO A 527 0.34 9.74 36.40
N LEU A 528 1.02 9.58 35.27
CA LEU A 528 0.56 8.72 34.17
C LEU A 528 0.63 7.25 34.56
N GLY A 529 -0.46 6.51 34.33
CA GLY A 529 -0.63 5.13 34.76
C GLY A 529 -0.55 4.09 33.63
N GLU A 530 -0.83 2.84 33.97
CA GLU A 530 -0.85 1.72 33.01
C GLU A 530 -1.90 1.92 31.90
N GLN A 531 -3.05 2.52 32.23
CA GLN A 531 -4.09 2.79 31.23
C GLN A 531 -3.64 3.80 30.16
N ASP A 532 -2.92 4.85 30.57
CA ASP A 532 -2.37 5.84 29.63
C ASP A 532 -1.34 5.18 28.68
N GLN A 533 -0.54 4.23 29.21
CA GLN A 533 0.40 3.43 28.43
C GLN A 533 -0.29 2.52 27.41
N ARG A 534 -1.36 1.82 27.82
CA ARG A 534 -2.14 0.98 26.91
C ARG A 534 -2.78 1.79 25.78
N LEU A 535 -3.34 2.96 26.09
CA LEU A 535 -3.92 3.85 25.08
C LEU A 535 -2.87 4.42 24.12
N ALA A 536 -1.71 4.81 24.64
CA ALA A 536 -0.60 5.27 23.82
C ALA A 536 -0.06 4.17 22.89
N ALA A 537 -0.06 2.91 23.34
CA ALA A 537 0.30 1.77 22.49
C ALA A 537 -0.68 1.60 21.31
N LEU A 538 -1.99 1.73 21.54
CA LEU A 538 -2.99 1.67 20.47
C LEU A 538 -2.81 2.81 19.44
N LEU A 539 -2.41 4.00 19.88
CA LEU A 539 -2.20 5.15 19.00
C LEU A 539 -0.96 5.04 18.12
N ARG A 540 0.07 4.33 18.58
CA ARG A 540 1.34 4.19 17.86
C ARG A 540 1.18 3.59 16.47
N ASP A 541 0.33 2.57 16.38
CA ASP A 541 0.18 1.78 15.16
C ASP A 541 -1.02 2.25 14.32
N ALA A 542 -1.76 3.26 14.78
CA ALA A 542 -3.01 3.65 14.16
C ALA A 542 -2.86 4.57 12.93
N GLY A 543 -1.70 5.20 12.74
CA GLY A 543 -1.46 6.11 11.61
C GLY A 543 -2.32 7.38 11.63
N ARG A 544 -2.80 7.81 12.80
CA ARG A 544 -3.75 8.93 12.97
C ARG A 544 -3.02 10.23 13.28
N GLY A 545 -3.60 11.37 12.91
CA GLY A 545 -3.17 12.66 13.45
C GLY A 545 -3.45 12.72 14.95
N ILE A 546 -2.52 13.23 15.76
CA ILE A 546 -2.65 13.21 17.23
C ILE A 546 -2.50 14.62 17.79
N VAL A 547 -3.42 15.02 18.66
CA VAL A 547 -3.26 16.17 19.58
C VAL A 547 -3.21 15.62 21.00
N LEU A 548 -2.12 15.92 21.72
CA LEU A 548 -2.05 15.65 23.14
C LEU A 548 -2.80 16.74 23.91
N VAL A 549 -3.81 16.36 24.67
CA VAL A 549 -4.63 17.27 25.48
C VAL A 549 -4.37 17.04 26.96
N CYS A 550 -3.59 17.93 27.58
CA CYS A 550 -3.33 17.90 29.02
C CYS A 550 -4.46 18.63 29.76
N ASN A 551 -5.43 17.87 30.27
CA ASN A 551 -6.59 18.42 30.96
C ASN A 551 -6.33 18.61 32.47
N LYS A 552 -7.21 19.36 33.14
CA LYS A 552 -7.10 19.77 34.56
C LYS A 552 -5.84 20.60 34.85
N TRP A 553 -5.40 21.39 33.87
CA TRP A 553 -4.21 22.23 33.98
C TRP A 553 -4.28 23.28 35.10
N ASP A 554 -5.48 23.60 35.57
CA ASP A 554 -5.71 24.47 36.74
C ASP A 554 -5.21 23.87 38.06
N LEU A 555 -4.99 22.56 38.12
CA LEU A 555 -4.52 21.83 39.31
C LEU A 555 -3.00 21.53 39.27
N VAL A 556 -2.30 21.94 38.21
CA VAL A 556 -0.88 21.61 38.01
C VAL A 556 0.00 22.72 38.59
N ASP A 557 0.85 22.34 39.55
CA ASP A 557 1.90 23.20 40.09
C ASP A 557 3.24 23.04 39.34
N GLU A 558 4.27 23.77 39.76
CA GLU A 558 5.57 23.79 39.08
C GLU A 558 6.31 22.45 39.18
N ASP A 559 6.23 21.78 40.32
CA ASP A 559 6.85 20.47 40.54
C ASP A 559 6.16 19.40 39.68
N ARG A 560 4.82 19.36 39.70
CA ARG A 560 4.05 18.41 38.87
C ARG A 560 4.28 18.64 37.38
N ARG A 561 4.45 19.89 36.95
CA ARG A 561 4.78 20.21 35.54
C ARG A 561 6.08 19.54 35.11
N LEU A 562 7.14 19.62 35.90
CA LEU A 562 8.44 19.03 35.57
C LEU A 562 8.37 17.50 35.50
N ASP A 563 7.62 16.88 36.40
CA ASP A 563 7.42 15.43 36.39
C ASP A 563 6.57 14.97 35.20
N LEU A 564 5.49 15.69 34.90
CA LEU A 564 4.64 15.42 33.75
C LEU A 564 5.44 15.50 32.44
N ASP A 565 6.29 16.52 32.27
CA ASP A 565 7.10 16.66 31.05
C ASP A 565 7.98 15.41 30.81
N ARG A 566 8.63 14.88 31.86
CA ARG A 566 9.44 13.65 31.79
C ARG A 566 8.60 12.40 31.52
N GLU A 567 7.40 12.34 32.08
CA GLU A 567 6.47 11.23 31.86
C GLU A 567 5.98 11.20 30.41
N LEU A 568 5.68 12.37 29.83
CA LEU A 568 5.23 12.52 28.45
C LEU A 568 6.31 12.19 27.44
N ASP A 569 7.55 12.65 27.65
CA ASP A 569 8.69 12.32 26.77
C ASP A 569 8.89 10.81 26.64
N ARG A 570 8.63 10.05 27.72
CA ARG A 570 8.71 8.58 27.70
C ARG A 570 7.50 7.96 27.01
N LEU A 571 6.29 8.37 27.41
CA LEU A 571 5.04 7.79 26.93
C LEU A 571 4.83 8.02 25.43
N LEU A 572 5.13 9.22 24.95
CA LEU A 572 4.82 9.69 23.60
C LEU A 572 6.07 9.88 22.73
N SER A 573 7.15 9.15 23.05
CA SER A 573 8.38 9.14 22.22
C SER A 573 8.11 8.82 20.73
N PHE A 574 7.11 7.99 20.44
CA PHE A 574 6.66 7.66 19.08
C PHE A 574 5.87 8.79 18.38
N ALA A 575 5.33 9.72 19.17
CA ALA A 575 4.48 10.83 18.72
C ALA A 575 5.04 12.17 19.19
N ALA A 576 6.37 12.33 19.21
CA ALA A 576 7.02 13.58 19.59
C ALA A 576 6.62 14.77 18.68
N TRP A 577 6.11 14.48 17.49
CA TRP A 577 5.53 15.43 16.54
C TRP A 577 4.12 15.91 16.92
N ALA A 578 3.46 15.29 17.90
CA ALA A 578 2.10 15.63 18.29
C ALA A 578 2.06 16.92 19.13
N PRO A 579 1.30 17.96 18.71
CA PRO A 579 1.19 19.18 19.49
C PRO A 579 0.50 18.93 20.82
N ARG A 580 1.01 19.59 21.86
CA ARG A 580 0.45 19.58 23.21
C ARG A 580 -0.39 20.81 23.46
N VAL A 581 -1.62 20.60 23.93
CA VAL A 581 -2.53 21.68 24.36
C VAL A 581 -2.94 21.47 25.80
N ASN A 582 -2.60 22.44 26.65
CA ASN A 582 -2.98 22.43 28.06
C ASN A 582 -4.32 23.13 28.24
N ILE A 583 -5.28 22.44 28.87
CA ILE A 583 -6.66 22.94 29.04
C ILE A 583 -7.20 22.67 30.45
N SER A 584 -8.29 23.35 30.76
CA SER A 584 -9.18 22.98 31.86
C SER A 584 -10.60 22.89 31.31
N ALA A 585 -11.04 21.65 31.04
CA ALA A 585 -12.37 21.37 30.49
C ALA A 585 -13.51 21.84 31.40
N HIS A 586 -13.26 21.96 32.72
CA HIS A 586 -14.24 22.49 33.66
C HIS A 586 -14.44 24.00 33.49
N SER A 587 -13.35 24.76 33.39
CA SER A 587 -13.40 26.23 33.30
C SER A 587 -13.49 26.79 31.88
N GLY A 588 -13.30 25.95 30.86
CA GLY A 588 -13.18 26.39 29.46
C GLY A 588 -11.78 26.91 29.09
N ARG A 589 -10.87 27.07 30.06
CA ARG A 589 -9.54 27.64 29.84
C ARG A 589 -8.74 26.82 28.83
N GLY A 590 -8.21 27.48 27.80
CA GLY A 590 -7.32 26.89 26.80
C GLY A 590 -8.01 26.14 25.65
N ILE A 591 -9.32 25.89 25.73
CA ILE A 591 -10.05 25.07 24.74
C ILE A 591 -10.04 25.70 23.34
N ARG A 592 -10.12 27.04 23.25
CA ARG A 592 -10.04 27.77 21.97
C ARG A 592 -8.75 27.52 21.19
N ARG A 593 -7.69 27.01 21.85
CA ARG A 593 -6.41 26.66 21.18
C ARG A 593 -6.46 25.30 20.49
N LEU A 594 -7.43 24.44 20.78
CA LEU A 594 -7.52 23.09 20.18
C LEU A 594 -7.89 23.14 18.70
N LEU A 595 -8.83 24.01 18.32
CA LEU A 595 -9.31 24.05 16.94
C LEU A 595 -8.25 24.47 15.92
N PRO A 596 -7.44 25.54 16.15
CA PRO A 596 -6.33 25.84 15.25
C PRO A 596 -5.36 24.68 15.08
N GLN A 597 -5.10 23.92 16.17
CA GLN A 597 -4.24 22.74 16.09
C GLN A 597 -4.88 21.63 15.26
N LEU A 598 -6.17 21.33 15.46
CA LEU A 598 -6.88 20.34 14.66
C LEU A 598 -6.89 20.70 13.17
N LEU A 599 -7.06 21.98 12.83
CA LEU A 599 -6.98 22.46 11.45
C LEU A 599 -5.57 22.29 10.85
N THR A 600 -4.53 22.72 11.57
CA THR A 600 -3.14 22.52 11.13
C THR A 600 -2.84 21.05 10.89
N ILE A 601 -3.29 20.17 11.80
CA ILE A 601 -3.08 18.74 11.63
C ILE A 601 -3.86 18.22 10.44
N TRP A 602 -5.12 18.62 10.26
CA TRP A 602 -5.92 18.20 9.11
C TRP A 602 -5.29 18.59 7.77
N ASP A 603 -4.79 19.83 7.67
CA ASP A 603 -4.09 20.31 6.48
C ASP A 603 -2.79 19.54 6.25
N ASN A 604 -2.01 19.28 7.31
CA ASN A 604 -0.78 18.48 7.24
C ASN A 604 -1.06 17.01 6.91
N TYR A 605 -2.18 16.48 7.39
CA TYR A 605 -2.64 15.11 7.11
C TYR A 605 -3.16 15.00 5.68
N GLY A 606 -3.52 16.08 5.00
CA GLY A 606 -3.86 16.07 3.58
C GLY A 606 -2.71 16.52 2.67
N ARG A 607 -1.53 16.83 3.20
CA ARG A 607 -0.46 17.48 2.44
C ARG A 607 0.17 16.53 1.43
N ARG A 608 0.12 16.93 0.14
CA ARG A 608 0.93 16.35 -0.94
C ARG A 608 2.21 17.17 -1.13
N VAL A 609 3.35 16.49 -1.11
CA VAL A 609 4.67 17.00 -1.44
C VAL A 609 4.93 16.72 -2.92
N PRO A 610 5.29 17.74 -3.73
CA PRO A 610 5.63 17.52 -5.14
C PRO A 610 6.81 16.57 -5.29
N THR A 611 6.69 15.57 -6.17
CA THR A 611 7.69 14.52 -6.35
C THR A 611 9.09 15.06 -6.64
N ARG A 612 9.18 16.11 -7.46
CA ARG A 612 10.46 16.78 -7.77
C ARG A 612 11.13 17.37 -6.52
N GLU A 613 10.37 18.07 -5.69
CA GLU A 613 10.91 18.69 -4.47
C GLU A 613 11.33 17.63 -3.45
N LEU A 614 10.53 16.57 -3.30
CA LEU A 614 10.85 15.41 -2.48
C LEU A 614 12.18 14.78 -2.89
N ASN A 615 12.36 14.49 -4.18
CA ASN A 615 13.58 13.86 -4.69
C ASN A 615 14.80 14.78 -4.53
N GLN A 616 14.64 16.09 -4.76
CA GLN A 616 15.71 17.06 -4.53
C GLN A 616 16.13 17.08 -3.05
N LEU A 617 15.16 17.17 -2.14
CA LEU A 617 15.42 17.16 -0.71
C LEU A 617 16.15 15.90 -0.25
N LEU A 618 15.70 14.73 -0.73
CA LEU A 618 16.33 13.45 -0.38
C LEU A 618 17.72 13.28 -1.01
N ALA A 619 17.95 13.81 -2.21
CA ALA A 619 19.26 13.84 -2.82
C ALA A 619 20.24 14.70 -2.00
N ASP A 620 19.81 15.89 -1.57
CA ASP A 620 20.61 16.79 -0.72
C ASP A 620 20.90 16.15 0.64
N ALA A 621 19.90 15.49 1.25
CA ALA A 621 20.08 14.73 2.49
C ALA A 621 21.07 13.58 2.33
N THR A 622 20.94 12.81 1.25
CA THR A 622 21.83 11.68 0.92
C THR A 622 23.26 12.14 0.68
N ALA A 623 23.45 13.31 0.06
CA ALA A 623 24.77 13.91 -0.16
C ALA A 623 25.44 14.34 1.16
N GLN A 624 24.66 14.84 2.11
CA GLN A 624 25.15 15.22 3.44
C GLN A 624 25.43 14.00 4.33
N HIS A 625 24.54 13.01 4.30
CA HIS A 625 24.66 11.78 5.07
C HIS A 625 24.32 10.57 4.21
N ALA A 626 25.36 9.93 3.66
CA ALA A 626 25.20 8.79 2.79
C ALA A 626 24.61 7.57 3.54
N PRO A 627 23.75 6.78 2.89
CA PRO A 627 23.27 5.52 3.43
C PRO A 627 24.43 4.59 3.84
N PRO A 628 24.25 3.79 4.90
CA PRO A 628 25.26 2.81 5.28
C PRO A 628 25.49 1.78 4.17
N ARG A 629 26.70 1.21 4.13
CA ARG A 629 27.03 0.13 3.20
C ARG A 629 26.43 -1.19 3.68
N ARG A 630 25.90 -1.98 2.76
CA ARG A 630 25.47 -3.37 3.02
C ARG A 630 26.44 -4.32 2.29
N GLY A 631 27.34 -4.93 3.06
CA GLY A 631 28.45 -5.70 2.50
C GLY A 631 29.38 -4.84 1.63
N GLN A 632 29.61 -5.24 0.38
CA GLN A 632 30.44 -4.47 -0.58
C GLN A 632 29.66 -3.44 -1.41
N LYS A 633 28.33 -3.39 -1.34
CA LYS A 633 27.51 -2.48 -2.16
C LYS A 633 27.07 -1.26 -1.37
N GLN A 634 27.15 -0.09 -2.04
CA GLN A 634 26.64 1.16 -1.51
C GLN A 634 25.12 1.22 -1.72
N LEU A 635 24.35 1.41 -0.64
CA LEU A 635 22.91 1.67 -0.73
C LEU A 635 22.69 3.05 -1.35
N ARG A 636 21.71 3.14 -2.25
CA ARG A 636 21.34 4.34 -2.99
C ARG A 636 19.83 4.41 -3.14
N ILE A 637 19.26 5.56 -2.77
CA ILE A 637 17.91 5.95 -3.12
C ILE A 637 17.97 6.47 -4.56
N ARG A 638 17.15 5.89 -5.44
CA ARG A 638 17.07 6.31 -6.84
C ARG A 638 15.98 7.35 -7.04
N TYR A 639 14.85 7.10 -6.39
CA TYR A 639 13.66 7.89 -6.52
C TYR A 639 12.80 7.76 -5.27
N ALA A 640 11.93 8.72 -5.04
CA ALA A 640 10.94 8.69 -3.97
C ALA A 640 9.64 9.32 -4.45
N THR A 641 8.52 8.83 -3.94
CA THR A 641 7.20 9.43 -4.17
C THR A 641 6.40 9.51 -2.90
N GLN A 642 5.34 10.32 -2.91
CA GLN A 642 4.36 10.34 -1.84
C GLN A 642 3.00 9.90 -2.39
N PRO A 643 2.73 8.58 -2.44
CA PRO A 643 1.53 8.10 -3.11
C PRO A 643 0.27 8.29 -2.25
N GLU A 644 0.39 8.34 -0.91
CA GLU A 644 -0.72 8.61 0.02
C GLU A 644 -0.51 9.87 0.86
N VAL A 645 -1.61 10.55 1.19
CA VAL A 645 -1.57 11.74 2.04
C VAL A 645 -2.15 11.52 3.43
N ARG A 646 -3.13 10.61 3.64
CA ARG A 646 -3.82 10.39 4.93
C ARG A 646 -3.69 8.93 5.43
N PRO A 647 -2.61 8.57 6.16
CA PRO A 647 -1.47 9.40 6.56
C PRO A 647 -0.47 9.68 5.42
N PRO A 648 0.43 10.68 5.58
CA PRO A 648 1.47 10.94 4.60
C PRO A 648 2.41 9.74 4.48
N ARG A 649 2.36 9.07 3.34
CA ARG A 649 3.20 7.90 3.04
C ARG A 649 4.18 8.23 1.95
N PHE A 650 5.46 7.96 2.21
CA PHE A 650 6.57 8.13 1.29
C PHE A 650 7.15 6.77 0.94
N VAL A 651 7.25 6.50 -0.35
CA VAL A 651 7.84 5.26 -0.87
C VAL A 651 9.18 5.59 -1.53
N LEU A 652 10.25 4.99 -1.01
CA LEU A 652 11.62 5.16 -1.44
C LEU A 652 12.04 3.98 -2.34
N PHE A 653 12.33 4.22 -3.60
CA PHE A 653 12.87 3.21 -4.50
C PHE A 653 14.38 3.13 -4.34
N SER A 654 14.84 2.05 -3.70
CA SER A 654 16.24 1.85 -3.32
C SER A 654 16.83 0.63 -4.05
N ASN A 655 18.15 0.56 -4.12
CA ASN A 655 18.84 -0.64 -4.62
C ASN A 655 18.98 -1.76 -3.56
N GLY A 656 18.31 -1.63 -2.41
CA GLY A 656 18.34 -2.57 -1.30
C GLY A 656 17.74 -1.96 -0.03
N SER A 657 17.26 -2.81 0.88
CA SER A 657 16.56 -2.36 2.10
C SER A 657 17.41 -1.40 2.94
N LEU A 658 16.83 -0.23 3.27
CA LEU A 658 17.42 0.82 4.09
C LEU A 658 17.23 0.52 5.58
N PRO A 659 18.24 0.70 6.44
CA PRO A 659 18.07 0.49 7.88
C PRO A 659 17.12 1.51 8.52
N ASP A 660 16.34 1.09 9.53
CA ASP A 660 15.41 1.96 10.27
C ASP A 660 16.03 3.26 10.79
N GLY A 661 17.29 3.20 11.22
CA GLY A 661 18.02 4.38 11.68
C GLY A 661 18.18 5.44 10.59
N TYR A 662 18.35 5.00 9.34
CA TYR A 662 18.43 5.88 8.18
C TYR A 662 17.04 6.37 7.76
N LEU A 663 16.01 5.52 7.81
CA LEU A 663 14.62 5.96 7.59
C LEU A 663 14.20 7.05 8.59
N ARG A 664 14.52 6.89 9.88
CA ARG A 664 14.31 7.94 10.90
C ARG A 664 15.09 9.23 10.60
N TYR A 665 16.30 9.12 10.04
CA TYR A 665 17.06 10.29 9.60
C TYR A 665 16.32 11.03 8.47
N LEU A 666 15.83 10.30 7.46
CA LEU A 666 15.06 10.89 6.36
C LEU A 666 13.72 11.48 6.83
N GLU A 667 13.03 10.80 7.74
CA GLU A 667 11.81 11.31 8.38
C GLU A 667 12.09 12.66 9.05
N ARG A 668 13.19 12.76 9.82
CA ARG A 668 13.59 14.02 10.46
C ARG A 668 13.85 15.12 9.43
N ILE A 669 14.53 14.82 8.32
CA ILE A 669 14.76 15.80 7.24
C ILE A 669 13.45 16.26 6.63
N LEU A 670 12.51 15.35 6.37
CA LEU A 670 11.18 15.70 5.86
C LEU A 670 10.43 16.64 6.83
N ARG A 671 10.49 16.37 8.13
CA ARG A 671 9.87 17.22 9.17
C ARG A 671 10.57 18.56 9.37
N GLU A 672 11.87 18.65 9.09
CA GLU A 672 12.62 19.91 9.15
C GLU A 672 12.30 20.82 7.96
N HIS A 673 12.03 20.24 6.78
CA HIS A 673 11.72 20.98 5.57
C HIS A 673 10.23 21.31 5.42
N TYR A 674 9.36 20.37 5.78
CA TYR A 674 7.91 20.50 5.68
C TYR A 674 7.26 20.45 7.06
N ASP A 675 6.28 21.32 7.29
CA ASP A 675 5.44 21.23 8.49
C ASP A 675 4.56 19.98 8.44
N PHE A 676 4.96 18.95 9.18
CA PHE A 676 4.17 17.75 9.43
C PHE A 676 3.80 17.64 10.92
N THR A 677 3.58 18.78 11.57
CA THR A 677 3.15 18.83 12.97
C THR A 677 1.84 18.07 13.13
N GLY A 678 1.80 17.21 14.14
CA GLY A 678 0.63 16.42 14.53
C GLY A 678 0.25 15.28 13.59
N VAL A 679 1.10 14.90 12.62
CA VAL A 679 0.88 13.72 11.78
C VAL A 679 2.06 12.74 11.78
N PRO A 680 1.80 11.42 11.74
CA PRO A 680 2.83 10.42 11.51
C PRO A 680 3.27 10.46 10.04
N LEU A 681 4.55 10.21 9.77
CA LEU A 681 5.04 9.98 8.42
C LEU A 681 5.35 8.49 8.28
N LEU A 682 4.80 7.85 7.26
CA LEU A 682 5.12 6.47 6.91
C LEU A 682 6.19 6.50 5.83
N LEU A 683 7.36 5.92 6.10
CA LEU A 683 8.45 5.81 5.13
C LEU A 683 8.70 4.34 4.87
N ASP A 684 8.41 3.89 3.66
CA ASP A 684 8.72 2.54 3.20
C ASP A 684 9.80 2.61 2.14
N ASP A 685 10.64 1.57 2.08
CA ASP A 685 11.56 1.41 0.98
C ASP A 685 11.26 0.13 0.19
N ARG A 686 11.31 0.25 -1.14
CA ARG A 686 11.05 -0.84 -2.08
C ARG A 686 12.37 -1.19 -2.76
N PRO A 687 13.05 -2.27 -2.32
CA PRO A 687 14.27 -2.71 -2.96
C PRO A 687 13.96 -3.31 -4.34
N ARG A 688 14.84 -3.09 -5.31
CA ARG A 688 14.78 -3.83 -6.58
C ARG A 688 15.01 -5.32 -6.31
N ALA A 689 14.10 -6.19 -6.78
CA ALA A 689 14.31 -7.63 -6.77
C ALA A 689 15.63 -7.98 -7.49
N PRO A 690 16.53 -8.78 -6.88
CA PRO A 690 17.66 -9.33 -7.62
C PRO A 690 17.11 -10.17 -8.77
N ARG A 691 17.62 -9.97 -10.00
CA ARG A 691 17.34 -10.86 -11.13
C ARG A 691 17.63 -12.30 -10.66
N GLY A 692 16.59 -13.13 -10.59
CA GLY A 692 16.72 -14.51 -10.17
C GLY A 692 17.74 -15.26 -11.06
N PRO A 693 18.32 -16.37 -10.61
CA PRO A 693 19.33 -17.13 -11.37
C PRO A 693 18.89 -17.71 -12.74
N GLY A 694 17.69 -17.39 -13.23
CA GLY A 694 17.09 -17.96 -14.44
C GLY A 694 17.42 -17.25 -15.77
N SER A 695 18.00 -16.05 -15.79
CA SER A 695 18.20 -15.29 -17.06
C SER A 695 19.51 -15.62 -17.79
N ARG A 696 20.41 -16.43 -17.22
CA ARG A 696 21.56 -16.97 -17.97
C ARG A 696 21.10 -18.17 -18.80
N ARG A 697 20.67 -17.92 -20.05
CA ARG A 697 20.55 -19.00 -21.04
C ARG A 697 21.86 -19.81 -21.10
N PRO A 698 21.77 -21.15 -21.20
CA PRO A 698 22.97 -21.98 -21.30
C PRO A 698 23.73 -21.60 -22.56
N ARG A 699 25.03 -21.30 -22.41
CA ARG A 699 25.96 -21.26 -23.55
C ARG A 699 25.91 -22.63 -24.22
N ARG A 700 25.48 -22.65 -25.48
CA ARG A 700 25.83 -23.72 -26.42
C ARG A 700 26.58 -23.09 -27.57
#